data_AF-A0A837KX51-F1
#
_entry.id   AF-A0A837KX51-F1
#
_cell.length_a   1.000
_cell.length_b   1.000
_cell.length_c   1.000
_cell.angle_alpha   90.00
_cell.angle_beta   90.00
_cell.angle_gamma   90.00
#
_symmetry.space_group_name_H-M   'P 1'
#
loop_
_entity.id
_entity.type
_entity.pdbx_description
1 polymer ?
#
loop_
_entity_poly.entity_id
_entity_poly.type
_entity_poly.pdbx_seq_one_letter_code
_entity_poly.pdbx_strand_id
1 'polypeptide(L)'
;MVMLDYVVYVFGRLLAINPILAIVGTGSISYGLWGILKRSWFSFTNGWRHRKVFLKRYKHFIYDLRSSLSQLKTMKPSHFAKSFGRQSIKWIRMIPQWLFSFLLLVVWNLVVRALDYLPFIHRERKRFAKEMRPILYFKTPRSFVVMGLTFSVIALMLTNYVVALLRACFHYLYLTLQSKSLEIAFDQTGLAFSNLWWFASFSVAPILAVPIFLLGLGLAWRSAWINFEQYRNYNNNEEGDDRFATEQEIKDQYIKVPNKAASFEGNGGIPVFHETKKSLGGVTLRSHIIWQNRKISPIITHAQKILGIYGKPSGYYYIETNPTNMLGLGTTRSGKGEGFITETIDINSRAKEKPSMVIADPKGEHYQSSYKTMRQRGYDVEVLSFQNMDWSMSYNPLALAIEAAKKGYYEKAQTYVNAVAEAIYRKTKPGMGNGNAKYWEDTSISLFNAITIALFDRANEALQNGEEDAWDTVTIRNVAKFLTDLGSEEVLVDSSGMIVEEPMEDQILTKKSKLTVYFDNLRQINQRRFSKFREMADINFRASDFASEETKGNVFSSMMAGITLFLQDNVAKLTSKNAIDLTSVGFPRRLAIRFRSSHNRQLKNVFLHQTAKITMTSHKQWGKSQKEVVHVMEATALVDEAGYLTFVISPKLPDTFQIRIDFNHDANDDAVKDQVFLLQGTKVYQKAGGLGNRPKKDPYSGEATLDKVALTIQEAPKGSLLQLEDIELTYSDKPKVIYLVTPPNQVAYNALVSLFLDQLFNANYEMALSSGRKTVHRIVHVLDEFTNIPMIPHMETKISIGLGQNILYYLWVQNLEQLSDKYGDNVAATIRSNCSIEVYIKSNSDKTNSAYSKALGTRTITSRHRSANIIDEANPNVSVTQKKQELLTPTQLSKLQEGEAVILRGVKGRDKKGRKVTTDPIFLREKTSLPYRYMFLEDAFDQTMTLSDIPVKSDHRGLDLQDIAVDAKTNFANLISWRYDLINNPESLLAGRKRPQAPKQFESIDDLYEETAINLFQEDSDYTMTDVS
;
A
#
# COMPACT_ATOMS: atom_id res chain seq x y z
N MET A 1 1.04 34.83 37.97
CA MET A 1 0.76 36.04 38.76
C MET A 1 2.03 36.80 39.08
N VAL A 2 3.03 36.21 39.75
CA VAL A 2 4.30 36.87 40.14
C VAL A 2 5.06 37.58 39.00
N MET A 3 5.04 37.06 37.76
CA MET A 3 5.66 37.74 36.61
C MET A 3 4.87 38.95 36.10
N LEU A 4 3.54 38.99 36.31
CA LEU A 4 2.70 40.11 35.89
C LEU A 4 2.94 41.32 36.81
N ASP A 5 3.08 41.07 38.11
CA ASP A 5 3.35 42.11 39.10
C ASP A 5 4.76 42.70 38.96
N TYR A 6 5.76 41.88 38.59
CA TYR A 6 7.11 42.37 38.30
C TYR A 6 7.16 43.23 37.03
N VAL A 7 6.40 42.86 36.00
CA VAL A 7 6.28 43.65 34.76
C VAL A 7 5.59 44.99 35.03
N VAL A 8 4.52 45.02 35.83
CA VAL A 8 3.83 46.26 36.22
C VAL A 8 4.71 47.15 37.09
N TYR A 9 5.48 46.57 38.01
CA TYR A 9 6.43 47.30 38.87
C TYR A 9 7.59 47.93 38.06
N VAL A 10 8.16 47.20 37.11
CA VAL A 10 9.21 47.69 36.20
C VAL A 10 8.65 48.76 35.23
N PHE A 11 7.41 48.60 34.76
CA PHE A 11 6.73 49.59 33.90
C PHE A 11 6.45 50.89 34.66
N GLY A 12 6.02 50.80 35.93
CA GLY A 12 5.81 51.96 36.80
C GLY A 12 7.10 52.74 37.05
N ARG A 13 8.23 52.04 37.25
CA ARG A 13 9.56 52.65 37.39
C ARG A 13 10.06 53.30 36.09
N LEU A 14 9.79 52.71 34.92
CA LEU A 14 10.19 53.26 33.61
C LEU A 14 9.41 54.52 33.23
N LEU A 15 8.11 54.58 33.57
CA LEU A 15 7.26 55.78 33.40
C LEU A 15 7.72 56.97 34.24
N ALA A 16 8.33 56.71 35.41
CA ALA A 16 8.86 57.74 36.28
C ALA A 16 10.22 58.33 35.81
N ILE A 17 10.94 57.64 34.91
CA ILE A 17 12.29 58.03 34.49
C ILE A 17 12.29 58.75 33.14
N ASN A 18 11.50 58.29 32.15
CA ASN A 18 11.36 58.99 30.87
C ASN A 18 10.10 58.53 30.09
N PRO A 19 9.05 59.37 29.95
CA PRO A 19 7.79 58.98 29.30
C PRO A 19 7.95 58.67 27.81
N ILE A 20 9.00 59.17 27.15
CA ILE A 20 9.26 58.94 25.71
C ILE A 20 9.77 57.51 25.47
N LEU A 21 10.57 56.95 26.39
CA LEU A 21 11.03 55.55 26.31
C LEU A 21 9.89 54.55 26.54
N ALA A 22 8.91 54.90 27.38
CA ALA A 22 7.69 54.11 27.58
C ALA A 22 6.77 54.14 26.34
N ILE A 23 6.68 55.26 25.64
CA ILE A 23 5.92 55.41 24.38
C ILE A 23 6.60 54.65 23.22
N VAL A 24 7.93 54.66 23.14
CA VAL A 24 8.69 53.90 22.13
C VAL A 24 8.63 52.38 22.42
N GLY A 25 8.67 51.98 23.69
CA GLY A 25 8.50 50.58 24.11
C GLY A 25 7.10 50.04 23.85
N THR A 26 6.06 50.81 24.20
CA THR A 26 4.66 50.48 23.89
C THR A 26 4.40 50.51 22.39
N GLY A 27 4.98 51.44 21.64
CA GLY A 27 4.92 51.48 20.18
C GLY A 27 5.56 50.26 19.51
N SER A 28 6.69 49.77 20.03
CA SER A 28 7.40 48.59 19.49
C SER A 28 6.66 47.29 19.79
N ILE A 29 6.11 47.15 21.01
CA ILE A 29 5.29 46.00 21.41
C ILE A 29 3.94 46.03 20.70
N SER A 30 3.32 47.21 20.55
CA SER A 30 2.07 47.40 19.82
C SER A 30 2.25 47.23 18.31
N TYR A 31 3.40 47.60 17.74
CA TYR A 31 3.74 47.36 16.34
C TYR A 31 4.06 45.88 16.09
N GLY A 32 4.71 45.20 17.03
CA GLY A 32 4.89 43.74 17.02
C GLY A 32 3.54 43.01 17.09
N LEU A 33 2.70 43.38 18.06
CA LEU A 33 1.33 42.86 18.21
C LEU A 33 0.44 43.21 17.01
N TRP A 34 0.55 44.41 16.44
CA TRP A 34 -0.16 44.85 15.23
C TRP A 34 0.37 44.12 13.99
N GLY A 35 1.66 43.83 13.89
CA GLY A 35 2.23 43.00 12.83
C GLY A 35 1.72 41.56 12.88
N ILE A 36 1.64 40.99 14.10
CA ILE A 36 1.05 39.68 14.38
C ILE A 36 -0.46 39.69 14.09
N LEU A 37 -1.18 40.72 14.53
CA LEU A 37 -2.61 40.91 14.30
C LEU A 37 -2.91 41.17 12.83
N LYS A 38 -2.15 41.99 12.09
CA LYS A 38 -2.40 42.33 10.68
C LYS A 38 -2.16 41.14 9.75
N ARG A 39 -1.10 40.35 9.98
CA ARG A 39 -0.87 39.09 9.24
C ARG A 39 -1.85 38.00 9.62
N SER A 40 -2.23 37.90 10.90
CA SER A 40 -3.27 36.97 11.36
C SER A 40 -4.67 37.41 10.94
N TRP A 41 -4.96 38.70 10.81
CA TRP A 41 -6.22 39.29 10.37
C TRP A 41 -6.45 39.07 8.87
N PHE A 42 -5.39 39.11 8.06
CA PHE A 42 -5.46 38.69 6.65
C PHE A 42 -5.71 37.17 6.49
N SER A 43 -5.26 36.35 7.44
CA SER A 43 -5.64 34.93 7.54
C SER A 43 -7.07 34.75 8.10
N PHE A 44 -7.52 35.65 8.98
CA PHE A 44 -8.83 35.67 9.63
C PHE A 44 -9.96 36.07 8.66
N THR A 45 -9.72 37.09 7.83
CA THR A 45 -10.61 37.53 6.74
C THR A 45 -10.74 36.49 5.62
N ASN A 46 -9.75 35.60 5.45
CA ASN A 46 -9.86 34.44 4.57
C ASN A 46 -10.60 33.25 5.22
N GLY A 47 -10.47 33.07 6.54
CA GLY A 47 -11.23 32.10 7.36
C GLY A 47 -12.73 32.44 7.47
N TRP A 48 -13.10 33.70 7.22
CA TRP A 48 -14.48 34.20 7.11
C TRP A 48 -15.33 33.51 6.02
N ARG A 49 -14.74 32.69 5.14
CA ARG A 49 -15.50 31.80 4.24
C ARG A 49 -16.38 30.78 5.00
N HIS A 50 -16.05 30.42 6.23
CA HIS A 50 -16.89 29.56 7.07
C HIS A 50 -18.03 30.32 7.78
N ARG A 51 -17.99 31.66 7.84
CA ARG A 51 -19.16 32.50 8.20
C ARG A 51 -20.32 32.20 7.27
N LYS A 52 -20.08 31.92 5.98
CA LYS A 52 -21.14 31.51 5.05
C LYS A 52 -21.75 30.15 5.39
N VAL A 53 -21.00 29.21 5.98
CA VAL A 53 -21.56 27.92 6.43
C VAL A 53 -22.38 28.10 7.71
N PHE A 54 -21.86 28.87 8.67
CA PHE A 54 -22.59 29.31 9.86
C PHE A 54 -23.87 30.07 9.46
N LEU A 55 -23.77 31.08 8.60
CA LEU A 55 -24.90 31.87 8.09
C LEU A 55 -25.83 31.05 7.19
N LYS A 56 -25.35 30.09 6.40
CA LYS A 56 -26.21 29.23 5.55
C LYS A 56 -26.99 28.25 6.42
N ARG A 57 -26.37 27.64 7.44
CA ARG A 57 -27.07 26.78 8.42
C ARG A 57 -27.95 27.60 9.37
N TYR A 58 -27.54 28.80 9.75
CA TYR A 58 -28.36 29.75 10.53
C TYR A 58 -29.53 30.28 9.70
N LYS A 59 -29.36 30.53 8.40
CA LYS A 59 -30.46 30.85 7.47
C LYS A 59 -31.36 29.65 7.21
N HIS A 60 -30.81 28.43 7.07
CA HIS A 60 -31.60 27.21 7.02
C HIS A 60 -32.35 26.99 8.33
N PHE A 61 -31.74 27.30 9.47
CA PHE A 61 -32.40 27.31 10.77
C PHE A 61 -33.53 28.35 10.79
N ILE A 62 -33.30 29.61 10.40
CA ILE A 62 -34.37 30.61 10.32
C ILE A 62 -35.45 30.22 9.31
N TYR A 63 -35.09 29.55 8.22
CA TYR A 63 -36.00 29.06 7.19
C TYR A 63 -36.82 27.86 7.67
N ASP A 64 -36.20 26.86 8.30
CA ASP A 64 -36.85 25.70 8.91
C ASP A 64 -37.68 26.11 10.12
N LEU A 65 -37.22 27.10 10.88
CA LEU A 65 -37.97 27.70 11.96
C LEU A 65 -39.18 28.45 11.38
N ARG A 66 -39.02 29.21 10.29
CA ARG A 66 -40.12 29.88 9.58
C ARG A 66 -41.07 28.90 8.87
N SER A 67 -40.58 27.82 8.30
CA SER A 67 -41.36 26.82 7.57
C SER A 67 -42.10 25.92 8.54
N SER A 68 -41.46 25.56 9.67
CA SER A 68 -42.13 24.97 10.82
C SER A 68 -43.18 25.94 11.34
N LEU A 69 -42.84 27.24 11.54
CA LEU A 69 -43.79 28.30 11.97
C LEU A 69 -44.94 28.56 10.97
N SER A 70 -44.77 28.26 9.68
CA SER A 70 -45.82 28.39 8.67
C SER A 70 -46.68 27.14 8.54
N GLN A 71 -46.11 25.93 8.64
CA GLN A 71 -46.85 24.67 8.81
C GLN A 71 -47.62 24.65 10.16
N LEU A 72 -47.11 25.38 11.16
CA LEU A 72 -47.69 25.59 12.49
C LEU A 72 -49.01 26.36 12.52
N LYS A 73 -49.38 27.09 11.45
CA LYS A 73 -50.72 27.74 11.38
C LYS A 73 -51.85 26.74 11.12
N THR A 74 -51.54 25.49 10.78
CA THR A 74 -52.52 24.47 10.35
C THR A 74 -52.64 23.25 11.26
N MET A 75 -51.86 23.15 12.36
CA MET A 75 -51.80 21.97 13.24
C MET A 75 -52.35 22.23 14.65
N LYS A 76 -53.04 21.23 15.22
CA LYS A 76 -53.67 21.30 16.56
C LYS A 76 -52.64 21.41 17.72
N PRO A 77 -52.93 22.15 18.81
CA PRO A 77 -51.97 22.51 19.87
C PRO A 77 -51.38 21.35 20.70
N SER A 78 -51.96 20.15 20.70
CA SER A 78 -51.49 19.03 21.52
C SER A 78 -50.30 18.27 20.92
N HIS A 79 -50.12 18.29 19.59
CA HIS A 79 -48.95 17.73 18.90
C HIS A 79 -47.78 18.74 18.80
N PHE A 80 -48.07 20.04 18.97
CA PHE A 80 -47.12 21.16 19.01
C PHE A 80 -46.03 20.99 20.08
N ALA A 81 -46.43 20.74 21.33
CA ALA A 81 -45.50 20.74 22.46
C ALA A 81 -44.51 19.56 22.43
N LYS A 82 -44.93 18.39 21.93
CA LYS A 82 -44.10 17.17 21.93
C LYS A 82 -43.07 17.11 20.79
N SER A 83 -43.42 17.61 19.60
CA SER A 83 -42.52 17.59 18.42
C SER A 83 -41.56 18.80 18.41
N PHE A 84 -42.10 20.01 18.59
CA PHE A 84 -41.33 21.27 18.56
C PHE A 84 -40.42 21.41 19.79
N GLY A 85 -40.88 20.98 20.98
CA GLY A 85 -40.05 20.97 22.19
C GLY A 85 -38.82 20.09 22.06
N ARG A 86 -38.96 18.88 21.49
CA ARG A 86 -37.84 17.93 21.35
C ARG A 86 -36.77 18.40 20.35
N GLN A 87 -37.16 18.98 19.22
CA GLN A 87 -36.20 19.51 18.25
C GLN A 87 -35.54 20.82 18.71
N SER A 88 -36.31 21.77 19.27
CA SER A 88 -35.78 23.06 19.74
C SER A 88 -34.81 22.91 20.92
N ILE A 89 -35.09 22.00 21.86
CA ILE A 89 -34.20 21.70 22.99
C ILE A 89 -32.87 21.10 22.51
N LYS A 90 -32.91 20.25 21.47
CA LYS A 90 -31.70 19.68 20.86
C LYS A 90 -30.82 20.77 20.26
N TRP A 91 -31.41 21.74 19.57
CA TRP A 91 -30.68 22.87 18.97
C TRP A 91 -30.10 23.84 20.02
N ILE A 92 -30.85 24.16 21.07
CA ILE A 92 -30.39 25.00 22.19
C ILE A 92 -29.19 24.38 22.90
N ARG A 93 -29.15 23.05 23.05
CA ARG A 93 -27.99 22.34 23.62
C ARG A 93 -26.77 22.30 22.68
N MET A 94 -26.97 22.26 21.36
CA MET A 94 -25.88 22.15 20.38
C MET A 94 -25.16 23.47 20.10
N ILE A 95 -25.86 24.62 20.13
CA ILE A 95 -25.27 25.92 19.77
C ILE A 95 -24.09 26.33 20.68
N PRO A 96 -24.18 26.23 22.03
CA PRO A 96 -23.06 26.53 22.92
C PRO A 96 -21.86 25.61 22.67
N GLN A 97 -22.10 24.32 22.45
CA GLN A 97 -21.05 23.34 22.16
C GLN A 97 -20.32 23.66 20.84
N TRP A 98 -21.06 24.12 19.82
CA TRP A 98 -20.47 24.56 18.55
C TRP A 98 -19.63 25.83 18.71
N LEU A 99 -20.15 26.84 19.40
CA LEU A 99 -19.43 28.09 19.67
C LEU A 99 -18.15 27.83 20.46
N PHE A 100 -18.25 27.02 21.51
CA PHE A 100 -17.10 26.61 22.32
C PHE A 100 -16.08 25.83 21.48
N SER A 101 -16.51 24.85 20.68
CA SER A 101 -15.62 24.07 19.81
C SER A 101 -14.93 24.96 18.77
N PHE A 102 -15.65 25.90 18.18
CA PHE A 102 -15.08 26.86 17.23
C PHE A 102 -14.03 27.76 17.91
N LEU A 103 -14.37 28.31 19.08
CA LEU A 103 -13.47 29.19 19.82
C LEU A 103 -12.22 28.44 20.29
N LEU A 104 -12.38 27.20 20.79
CA LEU A 104 -11.29 26.31 21.16
C LEU A 104 -10.30 26.11 19.99
N LEU A 105 -10.80 25.80 18.78
CA LEU A 105 -9.93 25.63 17.61
C LEU A 105 -9.23 26.92 17.21
N VAL A 106 -9.92 28.06 17.29
CA VAL A 106 -9.32 29.37 16.96
C VAL A 106 -8.23 29.74 17.96
N VAL A 107 -8.51 29.62 19.26
CA VAL A 107 -7.55 29.89 20.34
C VAL A 107 -6.36 28.95 20.22
N TRP A 108 -6.59 27.66 20.03
CA TRP A 108 -5.54 26.67 19.80
C TRP A 108 -4.61 27.09 18.66
N ASN A 109 -5.18 27.42 17.50
CA ASN A 109 -4.40 27.79 16.32
C ASN A 109 -3.59 29.08 16.54
N LEU A 110 -4.14 30.05 17.27
CA LEU A 110 -3.45 31.30 17.61
C LEU A 110 -2.33 31.06 18.62
N VAL A 111 -2.60 30.31 19.69
CA VAL A 111 -1.63 30.00 20.74
C VAL A 111 -0.46 29.22 20.15
N VAL A 112 -0.69 28.13 19.42
CA VAL A 112 0.40 27.34 18.82
C VAL A 112 1.26 28.20 17.90
N ARG A 113 0.66 29.06 17.06
CA ARG A 113 1.43 29.98 16.21
C ARG A 113 2.18 31.04 17.00
N ALA A 114 1.59 31.60 18.05
CA ALA A 114 2.26 32.57 18.90
C ALA A 114 3.47 31.94 19.60
N LEU A 115 3.33 30.71 20.10
CA LEU A 115 4.41 29.92 20.69
C LEU A 115 5.49 29.59 19.67
N ASP A 116 5.13 29.30 18.42
CA ASP A 116 6.05 29.07 17.29
C ASP A 116 6.99 30.26 17.05
N TYR A 117 6.50 31.49 17.27
CA TYR A 117 7.30 32.72 17.10
C TYR A 117 8.18 33.06 18.32
N LEU A 118 8.01 32.38 19.47
CA LEU A 118 8.80 32.70 20.66
C LEU A 118 10.21 32.09 20.54
N PRO A 119 11.28 32.91 20.63
CA PRO A 119 12.66 32.49 20.35
C PRO A 119 13.22 31.45 21.34
N PHE A 120 12.57 31.22 22.47
CA PHE A 120 12.94 30.19 23.45
C PHE A 120 12.25 28.83 23.23
N ILE A 121 11.11 28.81 22.52
CA ILE A 121 10.38 27.59 22.14
C ILE A 121 10.91 27.07 20.81
N HIS A 122 11.01 27.99 19.83
CA HIS A 122 11.82 27.80 18.64
C HIS A 122 13.28 28.10 18.98
N ARG A 123 13.97 27.16 19.64
CA ARG A 123 15.45 27.20 19.68
C ARG A 123 15.95 27.04 18.24
N GLU A 124 16.08 28.15 17.52
CA GLU A 124 16.68 28.23 16.20
C GLU A 124 18.17 27.85 16.28
N ARG A 125 18.48 26.57 16.44
CA ARG A 125 19.58 26.04 15.65
C ARG A 125 19.07 26.12 14.23
N LYS A 126 19.65 27.00 13.41
CA LYS A 126 19.53 26.99 11.94
C LYS A 126 19.89 25.59 11.43
N ARG A 127 18.92 24.67 11.46
CA ARG A 127 19.17 23.22 11.37
C ARG A 127 19.64 22.84 9.97
N PHE A 128 19.09 23.53 8.97
CA PHE A 128 19.38 23.32 7.55
C PHE A 128 19.91 24.57 6.85
N ALA A 129 19.46 25.78 7.22
CA ALA A 129 19.84 27.03 6.57
C ALA A 129 21.00 27.73 7.30
N LYS A 130 22.24 27.30 7.09
CA LYS A 130 23.44 27.97 7.65
C LYS A 130 23.86 29.24 6.90
N GLU A 131 23.25 29.53 5.75
CA GLU A 131 23.54 30.74 4.95
C GLU A 131 22.82 31.97 5.50
N MET A 132 23.57 33.04 5.79
CA MET A 132 22.98 34.36 5.98
C MET A 132 22.78 35.02 4.61
N ARG A 133 21.52 35.30 4.26
CA ARG A 133 21.19 36.11 3.09
C ARG A 133 21.07 37.58 3.54
N PRO A 134 21.87 38.51 2.99
CA PRO A 134 21.77 39.92 3.32
C PRO A 134 20.48 40.53 2.76
N ILE A 135 20.06 41.66 3.35
CA ILE A 135 18.82 42.37 3.00
C ILE A 135 18.84 42.86 1.52
N LEU A 136 20.02 43.23 1.03
CA LEU A 136 20.28 43.59 -0.37
C LEU A 136 21.16 42.49 -0.97
N TYR A 137 20.60 41.67 -1.86
CA TYR A 137 21.27 40.52 -2.46
C TYR A 137 20.94 40.40 -3.95
N PHE A 138 21.89 40.79 -4.79
CA PHE A 138 21.65 40.99 -6.22
C PHE A 138 22.77 40.34 -7.03
N LYS A 139 22.44 39.19 -7.65
CA LYS A 139 23.42 38.33 -8.33
C LYS A 139 23.65 38.63 -9.81
N THR A 140 22.69 39.32 -10.45
CA THR A 140 22.62 39.44 -11.91
C THR A 140 23.04 40.84 -12.37
N PRO A 141 23.57 40.97 -13.61
CA PRO A 141 23.89 42.29 -14.17
C PRO A 141 22.67 43.22 -14.20
N ARG A 142 21.47 42.69 -14.47
CA ARG A 142 20.21 43.45 -14.44
C ARG A 142 19.94 44.05 -13.05
N SER A 143 20.21 43.28 -12.00
CA SER A 143 20.02 43.75 -10.63
C SER A 143 21.06 44.78 -10.18
N PHE A 144 22.29 44.72 -10.71
CA PHE A 144 23.30 45.77 -10.53
C PHE A 144 22.82 47.11 -11.10
N VAL A 145 22.28 47.10 -12.31
CA VAL A 145 21.73 48.31 -12.95
C VAL A 145 20.57 48.89 -12.14
N VAL A 146 19.63 48.05 -11.69
CA VAL A 146 18.50 48.49 -10.84
C VAL A 146 19.00 49.12 -9.53
N MET A 147 20.05 48.56 -8.92
CA MET A 147 20.65 49.11 -7.71
C MET A 147 21.34 50.46 -7.98
N GLY A 148 22.17 50.54 -9.01
CA GLY A 148 22.84 51.77 -9.41
C GLY A 148 21.84 52.90 -9.63
N LEU A 149 20.72 52.62 -10.30
CA LEU A 149 19.62 53.56 -10.48
C LEU A 149 18.95 53.95 -9.15
N THR A 150 18.64 52.98 -8.29
CA THR A 150 18.00 53.24 -6.99
C THR A 150 18.88 54.09 -6.08
N PHE A 151 20.19 53.79 -6.01
CA PHE A 151 21.15 54.58 -5.24
C PHE A 151 21.40 55.95 -5.87
N SER A 152 21.32 56.09 -7.19
CA SER A 152 21.38 57.39 -7.87
C SER A 152 20.20 58.28 -7.49
N VAL A 153 18.99 57.70 -7.34
CA VAL A 153 17.82 58.44 -6.84
C VAL A 153 18.02 58.90 -5.40
N ILE A 154 18.57 58.04 -4.54
CA ILE A 154 18.90 58.41 -3.15
C ILE A 154 19.96 59.52 -3.12
N ALA A 155 21.01 59.42 -3.93
CA ALA A 155 22.04 60.44 -4.06
C ALA A 155 21.47 61.78 -4.55
N LEU A 156 20.50 61.75 -5.47
CA LEU A 156 19.76 62.94 -5.93
C LEU A 156 19.00 63.59 -4.78
N MET A 157 18.24 62.81 -4.02
CA MET A 157 17.47 63.30 -2.87
C MET A 157 18.37 63.90 -1.79
N LEU A 158 19.45 63.19 -1.44
CA LEU A 158 20.44 63.68 -0.47
C LEU A 158 21.13 64.95 -0.95
N THR A 159 21.44 65.06 -2.23
CA THR A 159 22.04 66.27 -2.79
C THR A 159 21.09 67.46 -2.65
N ASN A 160 19.81 67.30 -2.97
CA ASN A 160 18.81 68.36 -2.79
C ASN A 160 18.74 68.85 -1.34
N TYR A 161 18.74 67.90 -0.39
CA TYR A 161 18.69 68.21 1.03
C TYR A 161 19.97 68.89 1.53
N VAL A 162 21.15 68.39 1.14
CA VAL A 162 22.44 68.98 1.52
C VAL A 162 22.59 70.38 0.94
N VAL A 163 22.16 70.62 -0.31
CA VAL A 163 22.21 71.95 -0.93
C VAL A 163 21.25 72.92 -0.23
N ALA A 164 20.05 72.48 0.13
CA ALA A 164 19.11 73.30 0.93
C ALA A 164 19.70 73.67 2.29
N LEU A 165 20.33 72.70 2.97
CA LEU A 165 21.00 72.89 4.25
C LEU A 165 22.17 73.89 4.13
N LEU A 166 23.08 73.66 3.17
CA LEU A 166 24.23 74.53 2.94
C LEU A 166 23.79 75.95 2.58
N ARG A 167 22.72 76.11 1.79
CA ARG A 167 22.17 77.42 1.46
C ARG A 167 21.61 78.14 2.67
N ALA A 168 20.86 77.45 3.54
CA ALA A 168 20.37 78.03 4.79
C ALA A 168 21.53 78.44 5.70
N CYS A 169 22.58 77.61 5.80
CA CYS A 169 23.80 77.93 6.54
C CYS A 169 24.55 79.14 5.97
N PHE A 170 24.77 79.20 4.65
CA PHE A 170 25.45 80.33 4.03
C PHE A 170 24.63 81.62 4.09
N HIS A 171 23.31 81.54 3.95
CA HIS A 171 22.43 82.69 4.10
C HIS A 171 22.44 83.24 5.53
N TYR A 172 22.39 82.35 6.52
CA TYR A 172 22.55 82.71 7.92
C TYR A 172 23.90 83.36 8.20
N LEU A 173 24.99 82.76 7.70
CA LEU A 173 26.35 83.27 7.90
C LEU A 173 26.58 84.62 7.18
N TYR A 174 26.00 84.81 5.99
CA TYR A 174 26.00 86.08 5.26
C TYR A 174 25.26 87.18 6.02
N LEU A 175 24.06 86.90 6.54
CA LEU A 175 23.30 87.84 7.37
C LEU A 175 24.04 88.19 8.67
N THR A 176 24.70 87.19 9.27
CA THR A 176 25.52 87.36 10.49
C THR A 176 26.72 88.26 10.25
N LEU A 177 27.34 88.19 9.07
CA LEU A 177 28.47 89.04 8.70
C LEU A 177 28.07 90.48 8.32
N GLN A 178 26.85 90.71 7.83
CA GLN A 178 26.38 92.05 7.42
C GLN A 178 25.66 92.85 8.50
N SER A 179 25.03 92.21 9.48
CA SER A 179 24.22 92.90 10.49
C SER A 179 25.05 93.31 11.72
N LYS A 180 24.76 94.47 12.31
CA LYS A 180 25.36 94.93 13.59
C LYS A 180 24.58 94.46 14.84
N SER A 181 23.62 93.55 14.68
CA SER A 181 22.75 93.05 15.76
C SER A 181 23.03 91.58 16.08
N LEU A 182 22.98 91.21 17.36
CA LEU A 182 23.39 89.89 17.88
C LEU A 182 22.29 88.79 17.86
N GLU A 183 21.09 89.07 17.33
CA GLU A 183 20.00 88.08 17.24
C GLU A 183 19.56 87.88 15.79
N ILE A 184 20.17 86.90 15.11
CA ILE A 184 19.69 86.43 13.80
C ILE A 184 19.13 85.02 14.02
N ALA A 185 17.90 84.78 13.58
CA ALA A 185 17.28 83.47 13.65
C ALA A 185 17.73 82.63 12.45
N PHE A 186 18.20 81.40 12.70
CA PHE A 186 18.47 80.44 11.64
C PHE A 186 17.15 79.98 10.99
N ASP A 187 17.09 80.05 9.66
CA ASP A 187 15.92 79.59 8.91
C ASP A 187 15.79 78.06 8.99
N GLN A 188 14.90 77.59 9.86
CA GLN A 188 14.63 76.17 10.07
C GLN A 188 14.02 75.49 8.85
N THR A 189 13.50 76.23 7.86
CA THR A 189 12.95 75.63 6.64
C THR A 189 14.03 74.90 5.81
N GLY A 190 15.30 75.27 5.96
CA GLY A 190 16.44 74.57 5.36
C GLY A 190 16.65 73.14 5.88
N LEU A 191 16.16 72.85 7.09
CA LEU A 191 16.25 71.52 7.75
C LEU A 191 15.03 70.64 7.47
N ALA A 192 14.04 71.14 6.73
CA ALA A 192 12.80 70.39 6.47
C ALA A 192 13.06 69.17 5.57
N PHE A 193 12.51 68.01 5.96
CA PHE A 193 12.63 66.76 5.21
C PHE A 193 12.00 66.83 3.81
N SER A 194 11.08 67.78 3.59
CA SER A 194 10.51 68.12 2.27
C SER A 194 11.59 68.51 1.25
N ASN A 195 12.74 69.01 1.69
CA ASN A 195 13.83 69.45 0.83
C ASN A 195 14.51 68.30 0.06
N LEU A 196 14.29 67.04 0.44
CA LEU A 196 14.72 65.88 -0.35
C LEU A 196 14.13 65.88 -1.78
N TRP A 197 12.94 66.46 -1.94
CA TRP A 197 12.22 66.55 -3.21
C TRP A 197 12.33 67.94 -3.86
N TRP A 198 13.20 68.82 -3.34
CA TRP A 198 13.40 70.16 -3.86
C TRP A 198 14.33 70.17 -5.08
N PHE A 199 13.80 69.76 -6.23
CA PHE A 199 14.57 69.64 -7.48
C PHE A 199 15.02 70.99 -8.07
N ALA A 200 14.44 72.10 -7.62
CA ALA A 200 14.87 73.44 -8.02
C ALA A 200 16.29 73.80 -7.51
N SER A 201 16.85 73.01 -6.59
CA SER A 201 18.23 73.13 -6.10
C SER A 201 19.27 73.23 -7.25
N PHE A 202 19.07 72.49 -8.34
CA PHE A 202 19.96 72.46 -9.49
C PHE A 202 19.88 73.72 -10.36
N SER A 203 18.76 74.43 -10.33
CA SER A 203 18.61 75.73 -11.01
C SER A 203 19.02 76.89 -10.13
N VAL A 204 18.78 76.79 -8.82
CA VAL A 204 19.01 77.88 -7.86
C VAL A 204 20.46 77.92 -7.35
N ALA A 205 21.12 76.77 -7.22
CA ALA A 205 22.50 76.68 -6.75
C ALA A 205 23.31 75.63 -7.56
N PRO A 206 23.44 75.78 -8.90
CA PRO A 206 24.08 74.79 -9.77
C PRO A 206 25.54 74.51 -9.39
N ILE A 207 26.26 75.53 -8.93
CA ILE A 207 27.69 75.44 -8.54
C ILE A 207 27.88 74.50 -7.32
N LEU A 208 26.86 74.36 -6.46
CA LEU A 208 26.90 73.44 -5.32
C LEU A 208 26.23 72.11 -5.66
N ALA A 209 25.06 72.13 -6.32
CA ALA A 209 24.26 70.94 -6.57
C ALA A 209 24.91 69.97 -7.57
N VAL A 210 25.48 70.47 -8.67
CA VAL A 210 26.05 69.60 -9.72
C VAL A 210 27.28 68.81 -9.22
N PRO A 211 28.29 69.43 -8.56
CA PRO A 211 29.45 68.68 -8.08
C PRO A 211 29.10 67.67 -6.98
N ILE A 212 28.23 68.05 -6.03
CA ILE A 212 27.78 67.16 -4.94
C ILE A 212 27.02 65.97 -5.52
N PHE A 213 26.15 66.21 -6.51
CA PHE A 213 25.41 65.14 -7.17
C PHE A 213 26.33 64.18 -7.94
N LEU A 214 27.30 64.69 -8.70
CA LEU A 214 28.25 63.84 -9.43
C LEU A 214 29.10 62.98 -8.48
N LEU A 215 29.52 63.54 -7.33
CA LEU A 215 30.20 62.80 -6.26
C LEU A 215 29.29 61.70 -5.69
N GLY A 216 28.05 62.04 -5.37
CA GLY A 216 27.04 61.10 -4.89
C GLY A 216 26.74 59.98 -5.89
N LEU A 217 26.69 60.31 -7.18
CA LEU A 217 26.45 59.35 -8.27
C LEU A 217 27.64 58.40 -8.43
N GLY A 218 28.88 58.90 -8.37
CA GLY A 218 30.08 58.08 -8.36
C GLY A 218 30.12 57.10 -7.18
N LEU A 219 29.78 57.57 -5.97
CA LEU A 219 29.68 56.73 -4.77
C LEU A 219 28.55 55.70 -4.88
N ALA A 220 27.39 56.09 -5.42
CA ALA A 220 26.24 55.21 -5.63
C ALA A 220 26.58 54.03 -6.56
N TRP A 221 27.17 54.31 -7.72
CA TRP A 221 27.55 53.26 -8.68
C TRP A 221 28.72 52.42 -8.20
N ARG A 222 29.69 53.01 -7.48
CA ARG A 222 30.78 52.26 -6.83
C ARG A 222 30.26 51.32 -5.74
N SER A 223 29.33 51.79 -4.91
CA SER A 223 28.66 50.96 -3.89
C SER A 223 27.85 49.83 -4.53
N ALA A 224 27.13 50.13 -5.62
CA ALA A 224 26.40 49.14 -6.39
C ALA A 224 27.33 48.09 -7.02
N TRP A 225 28.50 48.51 -7.51
CA TRP A 225 29.51 47.61 -8.07
C TRP A 225 30.14 46.72 -7.01
N ILE A 226 30.53 47.28 -5.86
CA ILE A 226 31.08 46.51 -4.75
C ILE A 226 30.05 45.47 -4.28
N ASN A 227 28.79 45.84 -4.13
CA ASN A 227 27.73 44.90 -3.76
C ASN A 227 27.53 43.83 -4.84
N PHE A 228 27.45 44.23 -6.12
CA PHE A 228 27.31 43.29 -7.22
C PHE A 228 28.47 42.31 -7.30
N GLU A 229 29.72 42.78 -7.33
CA GLU A 229 30.91 41.92 -7.39
C GLU A 229 30.99 41.01 -6.15
N GLN A 230 30.59 41.55 -4.99
CA GLN A 230 30.51 40.76 -3.76
C GLN A 230 29.46 39.63 -3.86
N TYR A 231 28.37 39.75 -4.63
CA TYR A 231 27.29 38.75 -4.70
C TYR A 231 27.08 38.13 -6.09
N ARG A 232 27.94 38.43 -7.07
CA ARG A 232 27.84 37.95 -8.44
C ARG A 232 27.94 36.44 -8.47
N ASN A 233 27.12 35.81 -9.33
CA ASN A 233 27.27 34.38 -9.60
C ASN A 233 28.48 34.20 -10.53
N TYR A 234 29.49 33.45 -10.10
CA TYR A 234 30.62 33.08 -10.94
C TYR A 234 30.19 31.90 -11.81
N ASN A 235 29.69 32.18 -13.02
CA ASN A 235 29.33 31.16 -14.01
C ASN A 235 30.46 30.11 -14.16
N ASN A 236 30.18 28.86 -13.75
CA ASN A 236 30.90 27.63 -14.11
C ASN A 236 32.11 27.17 -13.25
N ASN A 237 32.38 27.73 -12.06
CA ASN A 237 33.35 27.16 -11.10
C ASN A 237 32.67 26.48 -9.90
N GLU A 238 31.51 25.87 -10.12
CA GLU A 238 30.77 25.16 -9.07
C GLU A 238 31.19 23.67 -9.07
N GLU A 239 31.68 23.15 -7.95
CA GLU A 239 32.03 21.72 -7.78
C GLU A 239 30.79 20.80 -7.63
N GLY A 240 29.59 21.39 -7.61
CA GLY A 240 28.30 20.70 -7.56
C GLY A 240 27.11 21.67 -7.59
N ASP A 241 26.07 21.29 -8.33
CA ASP A 241 24.86 22.08 -8.65
C ASP A 241 23.56 21.41 -8.15
N ASP A 242 23.65 20.32 -7.39
CA ASP A 242 22.49 19.61 -6.85
C ASP A 242 21.62 20.52 -5.97
N ARG A 243 20.30 20.32 -6.01
CA ARG A 243 19.33 21.07 -5.20
C ARG A 243 18.08 20.24 -4.91
N PHE A 244 17.28 20.71 -3.95
CA PHE A 244 15.95 20.17 -3.72
C PHE A 244 14.93 20.76 -4.70
N ALA A 245 13.98 19.92 -5.12
CA ALA A 245 12.83 20.32 -5.90
C ALA A 245 12.00 21.37 -5.15
N THR A 246 11.57 22.41 -5.87
CA THR A 246 10.72 23.46 -5.33
C THR A 246 9.27 22.99 -5.21
N GLU A 247 8.50 23.61 -4.30
CA GLU A 247 7.07 23.30 -4.15
C GLU A 247 6.31 23.44 -5.48
N GLN A 248 6.66 24.42 -6.32
CA GLN A 248 5.97 24.64 -7.60
C GLN A 248 6.28 23.53 -8.61
N GLU A 249 7.53 23.09 -8.70
CA GLU A 249 7.92 21.97 -9.57
C GLU A 249 7.20 20.68 -9.18
N ILE A 250 7.11 20.37 -7.89
CA ILE A 250 6.36 19.20 -7.40
C ILE A 250 4.88 19.30 -7.79
N LYS A 251 4.29 20.50 -7.64
CA LYS A 251 2.88 20.74 -8.00
C LYS A 251 2.61 20.59 -9.49
N ASP A 252 3.60 20.91 -10.33
CA ASP A 252 3.50 20.76 -11.78
C ASP A 252 3.74 19.31 -12.23
N GLN A 253 4.46 18.51 -11.43
CA GLN A 253 4.84 17.13 -11.76
C GLN A 253 3.87 16.05 -11.25
N TYR A 254 3.17 16.28 -10.13
CA TYR A 254 2.35 15.26 -9.47
C TYR A 254 0.85 15.57 -9.45
N ILE A 255 0.05 14.51 -9.33
CA ILE A 255 -1.41 14.59 -9.21
C ILE A 255 -1.78 14.98 -7.79
N LYS A 256 -2.64 15.98 -7.67
CA LYS A 256 -3.13 16.52 -6.40
C LYS A 256 -4.39 15.77 -5.97
N VAL A 257 -4.37 15.14 -4.81
CA VAL A 257 -5.50 14.39 -4.24
C VAL A 257 -5.86 14.89 -2.84
N PRO A 258 -7.14 14.84 -2.43
CA PRO A 258 -7.53 15.19 -1.06
C PRO A 258 -6.85 14.26 -0.05
N ASN A 259 -6.44 14.81 1.09
CA ASN A 259 -5.77 14.02 2.11
C ASN A 259 -6.68 13.05 2.85
N LYS A 260 -7.99 13.32 2.91
CA LYS A 260 -8.98 12.43 3.53
C LYS A 260 -10.39 12.58 2.96
N ALA A 261 -11.26 11.65 3.34
CA ALA A 261 -12.71 11.61 3.14
C ALA A 261 -13.20 11.48 1.69
N ALA A 262 -12.64 12.21 0.74
CA ALA A 262 -13.10 12.21 -0.65
C ALA A 262 -12.31 11.19 -1.50
N SER A 263 -13.03 10.46 -2.36
CA SER A 263 -12.45 9.68 -3.46
C SER A 263 -11.92 10.59 -4.56
N PHE A 264 -11.06 10.06 -5.43
CA PHE A 264 -10.47 10.80 -6.54
C PHE A 264 -10.34 9.93 -7.81
N GLU A 265 -10.32 10.58 -8.98
CA GLU A 265 -10.18 9.92 -10.28
C GLU A 265 -8.79 9.31 -10.48
N GLY A 266 -8.72 8.21 -11.23
CA GLY A 266 -7.48 7.52 -11.58
C GLY A 266 -6.96 6.58 -10.49
N ASN A 267 -5.68 6.22 -10.62
CA ASN A 267 -5.01 5.25 -9.76
C ASN A 267 -4.52 5.88 -8.44
N GLY A 268 -4.47 5.06 -7.40
CA GLY A 268 -3.75 5.35 -6.17
C GLY A 268 -2.22 5.39 -6.35
N GLY A 269 -1.52 5.73 -5.28
CA GLY A 269 -0.07 5.92 -5.31
C GLY A 269 0.54 6.28 -3.96
N ILE A 270 1.84 6.55 -3.97
CA ILE A 270 2.60 6.93 -2.77
C ILE A 270 2.57 8.46 -2.60
N PRO A 271 2.35 8.98 -1.38
CA PRO A 271 2.48 10.41 -1.11
C PRO A 271 3.94 10.86 -1.20
N VAL A 272 4.21 11.85 -2.06
CA VAL A 272 5.54 12.47 -2.19
C VAL A 272 5.61 13.87 -1.59
N PHE A 273 4.45 14.51 -1.38
CA PHE A 273 4.38 15.86 -0.81
C PHE A 273 2.99 16.14 -0.25
N HIS A 274 2.89 17.01 0.76
CA HIS A 274 1.63 17.41 1.36
C HIS A 274 1.51 18.93 1.51
N GLU A 275 0.31 19.46 1.28
CA GLU A 275 -0.04 20.85 1.57
C GLU A 275 -1.32 20.96 2.40
N THR A 276 -1.33 21.89 3.36
CA THR A 276 -2.51 22.17 4.19
C THR A 276 -3.44 23.18 3.52
N LYS A 277 -4.75 23.01 3.72
CA LYS A 277 -5.76 23.91 3.18
C LYS A 277 -5.87 25.18 4.04
N LYS A 278 -6.16 26.33 3.42
CA LYS A 278 -6.42 27.60 4.12
C LYS A 278 -7.77 27.66 4.89
N SER A 279 -8.46 26.54 5.04
CA SER A 279 -9.70 26.42 5.85
C SER A 279 -9.38 26.19 7.33
N LEU A 280 -10.36 26.37 8.22
CA LEU A 280 -10.17 26.15 9.67
C LEU A 280 -9.54 24.77 9.96
N GLY A 281 -10.10 23.69 9.40
CA GLY A 281 -9.56 22.34 9.60
C GLY A 281 -8.15 22.13 9.04
N GLY A 282 -7.75 22.87 8.00
CA GLY A 282 -6.40 22.77 7.44
C GLY A 282 -5.39 23.62 8.21
N VAL A 283 -5.81 24.77 8.73
CA VAL A 283 -5.03 25.55 9.70
C VAL A 283 -4.81 24.76 10.99
N THR A 284 -5.85 24.08 11.48
CA THR A 284 -5.74 23.19 12.64
C THR A 284 -4.80 22.02 12.39
N LEU A 285 -4.88 21.37 11.22
CA LEU A 285 -3.92 20.34 10.85
C LEU A 285 -2.48 20.89 10.82
N ARG A 286 -2.28 22.10 10.29
CA ARG A 286 -0.96 22.74 10.31
C ARG A 286 -0.45 22.96 11.73
N SER A 287 -1.30 23.40 12.64
CA SER A 287 -0.93 23.54 14.06
C SER A 287 -0.60 22.19 14.71
N HIS A 288 -1.27 21.09 14.32
CA HIS A 288 -0.89 19.74 14.75
C HIS A 288 0.47 19.28 14.21
N ILE A 289 0.79 19.61 12.96
CA ILE A 289 2.09 19.26 12.37
C ILE A 289 3.23 19.97 13.12
N ILE A 290 3.02 21.26 13.46
CA ILE A 290 4.00 22.07 14.22
C ILE A 290 4.12 21.57 15.66
N TRP A 291 2.99 21.34 16.33
CA TRP A 291 2.96 20.84 17.70
C TRP A 291 2.29 19.48 17.79
N GLN A 292 3.12 18.45 17.65
CA GLN A 292 2.69 17.05 17.64
C GLN A 292 2.43 16.58 19.07
N ASN A 293 1.16 16.47 19.45
CA ASN A 293 0.75 16.00 20.78
C ASN A 293 -0.44 15.03 20.69
N ARG A 294 -0.17 13.75 20.95
CA ARG A 294 -1.17 12.67 20.91
C ARG A 294 -2.26 12.81 21.98
N LYS A 295 -1.99 13.44 23.13
CA LYS A 295 -2.99 13.62 24.19
C LYS A 295 -4.03 14.69 23.84
N ILE A 296 -3.62 15.71 23.09
CA ILE A 296 -4.50 16.83 22.72
C ILE A 296 -5.22 16.57 21.38
N SER A 297 -4.65 15.72 20.52
CA SER A 297 -5.26 15.36 19.22
C SER A 297 -6.72 14.93 19.33
N PRO A 298 -7.12 14.01 20.22
CA PRO A 298 -8.52 13.57 20.35
C PRO A 298 -9.47 14.71 20.71
N ILE A 299 -9.04 15.65 21.57
CA ILE A 299 -9.84 16.82 21.98
C ILE A 299 -10.10 17.71 20.76
N ILE A 300 -9.07 17.94 19.96
CA ILE A 300 -9.16 18.77 18.76
C ILE A 300 -9.98 18.08 17.67
N THR A 301 -9.76 16.78 17.45
CA THR A 301 -10.58 15.96 16.56
C THR A 301 -12.05 16.02 16.98
N HIS A 302 -12.35 15.90 18.27
CA HIS A 302 -13.72 15.99 18.79
C HIS A 302 -14.36 17.35 18.50
N ALA A 303 -13.63 18.46 18.72
CA ALA A 303 -14.10 19.79 18.34
C ALA A 303 -14.33 19.92 16.83
N GLN A 304 -13.47 19.34 15.98
CA GLN A 304 -13.66 19.30 14.53
C GLN A 304 -14.89 18.47 14.12
N LYS A 305 -15.20 17.38 14.84
CA LYS A 305 -16.39 16.55 14.65
C LYS A 305 -17.67 17.33 14.96
N ILE A 306 -17.73 18.01 16.10
CA ILE A 306 -18.86 18.86 16.50
C ILE A 306 -19.16 19.91 15.42
N LEU A 307 -18.13 20.52 14.85
CA LEU A 307 -18.26 21.52 13.80
C LEU A 307 -18.55 20.93 12.40
N GLY A 308 -18.52 19.61 12.23
CA GLY A 308 -18.70 18.92 10.96
C GLY A 308 -17.62 19.26 9.92
N ILE A 309 -16.43 19.67 10.39
CA ILE A 309 -15.27 19.95 9.52
C ILE A 309 -14.31 18.77 9.44
N TYR A 310 -14.38 17.82 10.38
CA TYR A 310 -13.54 16.62 10.37
C TYR A 310 -13.75 15.74 9.13
N GLY A 311 -15.02 15.57 8.70
CA GLY A 311 -15.36 14.81 7.49
C GLY A 311 -15.05 15.52 6.16
N LYS A 312 -14.32 16.64 6.19
CA LYS A 312 -13.91 17.39 4.99
C LYS A 312 -12.39 17.33 4.82
N PRO A 313 -11.88 17.39 3.59
CA PRO A 313 -10.43 17.44 3.36
C PRO A 313 -9.78 18.62 4.08
N SER A 314 -8.78 18.34 4.91
CA SER A 314 -7.99 19.35 5.65
C SER A 314 -6.72 19.76 4.88
N GLY A 315 -6.30 18.98 3.89
CA GLY A 315 -5.13 19.21 3.05
C GLY A 315 -5.20 18.43 1.75
N TYR A 316 -4.07 18.38 1.04
CA TYR A 316 -3.91 17.63 -0.20
C TYR A 316 -2.55 16.93 -0.22
N TYR A 317 -2.54 15.69 -0.70
CA TYR A 317 -1.32 14.99 -1.08
C TYR A 317 -1.04 15.19 -2.56
N TYR A 318 0.23 15.15 -2.90
CA TYR A 318 0.72 14.96 -4.25
C TYR A 318 1.28 13.56 -4.31
N ILE A 319 0.80 12.76 -5.26
CA ILE A 319 1.04 11.32 -5.27
C ILE A 319 1.70 10.88 -6.58
N GLU A 320 2.59 9.89 -6.49
CA GLU A 320 3.08 9.16 -7.67
C GLU A 320 2.09 8.06 -8.05
N THR A 321 1.38 8.25 -9.15
CA THR A 321 0.34 7.32 -9.65
C THR A 321 0.85 6.33 -10.68
N ASN A 322 2.02 6.60 -11.27
CA ASN A 322 2.62 5.73 -12.26
C ASN A 322 3.00 4.38 -11.63
N PRO A 323 3.08 3.30 -12.42
CA PRO A 323 3.67 2.04 -11.97
C PRO A 323 5.15 2.28 -11.62
N THR A 324 5.45 2.44 -10.32
CA THR A 324 6.81 2.65 -9.80
C THR A 324 6.96 1.90 -8.48
N ASN A 325 8.05 1.15 -8.34
CA ASN A 325 8.42 0.53 -7.06
C ASN A 325 9.05 1.56 -6.12
N MET A 326 8.98 1.27 -4.82
CA MET A 326 9.45 2.17 -3.78
C MET A 326 10.18 1.43 -2.67
N LEU A 327 11.27 2.03 -2.20
CA LEU A 327 12.01 1.62 -1.01
C LEU A 327 11.87 2.71 0.06
N GLY A 328 11.19 2.38 1.16
CA GLY A 328 11.07 3.24 2.34
C GLY A 328 12.04 2.81 3.43
N LEU A 329 12.69 3.78 4.08
CA LEU A 329 13.66 3.57 5.14
C LEU A 329 13.27 4.32 6.40
N GLY A 330 13.06 3.58 7.49
CA GLY A 330 12.78 4.16 8.80
C GLY A 330 12.99 3.15 9.92
N THR A 331 13.81 3.53 10.90
CA THR A 331 14.00 2.77 12.14
C THR A 331 12.70 2.64 12.95
N THR A 332 12.64 1.67 13.87
CA THR A 332 11.51 1.52 14.78
C THR A 332 11.27 2.82 15.56
N ARG A 333 10.00 3.23 15.69
CA ARG A 333 9.58 4.53 16.29
C ARG A 333 9.96 5.79 15.49
N SER A 334 10.41 5.67 14.24
CA SER A 334 10.60 6.82 13.34
C SER A 334 9.30 7.46 12.83
N GLY A 335 8.15 6.80 13.05
CA GLY A 335 6.85 7.24 12.54
C GLY A 335 6.52 6.75 11.12
N LYS A 336 7.27 5.79 10.55
CA LYS A 336 6.99 5.19 9.23
C LYS A 336 5.54 4.72 9.04
N GLY A 337 5.00 4.01 10.04
CA GLY A 337 3.65 3.46 10.03
C GLY A 337 2.58 4.56 9.99
N GLU A 338 2.76 5.54 10.87
CA GLU A 338 1.82 6.64 11.11
C GLU A 338 1.89 7.78 10.08
N GLY A 339 2.95 7.89 9.27
CA GLY A 339 3.14 9.03 8.35
C GLY A 339 3.32 8.69 6.87
N PHE A 340 3.51 7.41 6.54
CA PHE A 340 3.60 6.97 5.16
C PHE A 340 2.81 5.68 4.87
N ILE A 341 2.93 4.64 5.69
CA ILE A 341 2.33 3.32 5.39
C ILE A 341 0.81 3.44 5.42
N THR A 342 0.23 3.92 6.53
CA THR A 342 -1.22 4.06 6.63
C THR A 342 -1.77 5.08 5.64
N GLU A 343 -1.05 6.18 5.37
CA GLU A 343 -1.41 7.16 4.36
C GLU A 343 -1.44 6.53 2.96
N THR A 344 -0.47 5.68 2.63
CA THR A 344 -0.42 4.98 1.35
C THR A 344 -1.59 4.01 1.22
N ILE A 345 -1.92 3.27 2.29
CA ILE A 345 -3.09 2.40 2.35
C ILE A 345 -4.39 3.20 2.17
N ASP A 346 -4.52 4.36 2.83
CA ASP A 346 -5.68 5.25 2.69
C ASP A 346 -5.83 5.84 1.28
N ILE A 347 -4.73 6.34 0.69
CA ILE A 347 -4.73 6.94 -0.64
C ILE A 347 -5.14 5.89 -1.68
N ASN A 348 -4.54 4.70 -1.65
CA ASN A 348 -4.84 3.65 -2.60
C ASN A 348 -6.29 3.16 -2.50
N SER A 349 -6.83 3.04 -1.29
CA SER A 349 -8.21 2.59 -1.09
C SER A 349 -9.28 3.64 -1.43
N ARG A 350 -8.91 4.93 -1.56
CA ARG A 350 -9.82 6.03 -2.00
C ARG A 350 -9.80 6.30 -3.50
N ALA A 351 -8.85 5.74 -4.23
CA ALA A 351 -8.81 5.84 -5.69
C ALA A 351 -10.09 5.25 -6.30
N LYS A 352 -10.53 5.79 -7.44
CA LYS A 352 -11.62 5.16 -8.21
C LYS A 352 -11.16 3.88 -8.89
N GLU A 353 -9.97 3.90 -9.47
CA GLU A 353 -9.27 2.70 -9.94
C GLU A 353 -8.54 2.07 -8.74
N LYS A 354 -9.26 1.21 -8.02
CA LYS A 354 -8.77 0.60 -6.78
C LYS A 354 -7.80 -0.53 -7.08
N PRO A 355 -6.56 -0.49 -6.56
CA PRO A 355 -5.68 -1.63 -6.62
C PRO A 355 -6.13 -2.69 -5.60
N SER A 356 -5.82 -3.96 -5.87
CA SER A 356 -5.74 -4.98 -4.84
C SER A 356 -4.44 -4.79 -4.04
N MET A 357 -4.47 -5.03 -2.74
CA MET A 357 -3.34 -4.77 -1.84
C MET A 357 -2.94 -6.04 -1.08
N VAL A 358 -1.64 -6.28 -0.96
CA VAL A 358 -1.08 -7.32 -0.10
C VAL A 358 -0.19 -6.64 0.92
N ILE A 359 -0.60 -6.67 2.19
CA ILE A 359 0.00 -5.89 3.27
C ILE A 359 0.70 -6.84 4.23
N ALA A 360 2.02 -6.75 4.35
CA ALA A 360 2.73 -7.43 5.42
C ALA A 360 2.56 -6.63 6.71
N ASP A 361 2.01 -7.28 7.74
CA ASP A 361 1.67 -6.66 9.01
C ASP A 361 2.05 -7.61 10.16
N PRO A 362 3.34 -7.71 10.51
CA PRO A 362 3.81 -8.62 11.55
C PRO A 362 3.14 -8.40 12.92
N LYS A 363 2.53 -7.24 13.16
CA LYS A 363 1.87 -6.92 14.44
C LYS A 363 0.34 -6.98 14.38
N GLY A 364 -0.25 -7.07 13.19
CA GLY A 364 -1.70 -7.01 13.00
C GLY A 364 -2.31 -5.61 13.22
N GLU A 365 -1.50 -4.57 13.43
CA GLU A 365 -1.98 -3.21 13.75
C GLU A 365 -2.69 -2.55 12.56
N HIS A 366 -2.17 -2.79 11.34
CA HIS A 366 -2.78 -2.28 10.12
C HIS A 366 -4.08 -3.01 9.82
N TYR A 367 -4.10 -4.33 10.01
CA TYR A 367 -5.32 -5.14 9.86
C TYR A 367 -6.43 -4.67 10.79
N GLN A 368 -6.14 -4.60 12.09
CA GLN A 368 -7.10 -4.18 13.11
C GLN A 368 -7.67 -2.79 12.82
N SER A 369 -6.78 -1.83 12.51
CA SER A 369 -7.20 -0.44 12.36
C SER A 369 -7.95 -0.16 11.05
N SER A 370 -7.64 -0.88 9.97
CA SER A 370 -8.18 -0.57 8.64
C SER A 370 -9.32 -1.46 8.17
N TYR A 371 -9.59 -2.60 8.84
CA TYR A 371 -10.61 -3.58 8.43
C TYR A 371 -11.97 -2.95 8.08
N LYS A 372 -12.57 -2.19 9.01
CA LYS A 372 -13.89 -1.56 8.80
C LYS A 372 -13.88 -0.61 7.60
N THR A 373 -12.83 0.19 7.47
CA THR A 373 -12.68 1.18 6.40
C THR A 373 -12.50 0.52 5.04
N MET A 374 -11.74 -0.58 4.96
CA MET A 374 -11.59 -1.34 3.71
C MET A 374 -12.91 -1.96 3.29
N ARG A 375 -13.65 -2.59 4.22
CA ARG A 375 -14.99 -3.14 3.95
C ARG A 375 -15.98 -2.07 3.49
N GLN A 376 -16.01 -0.91 4.17
CA GLN A 376 -16.85 0.24 3.78
C GLN A 376 -16.49 0.76 2.37
N ARG A 377 -15.21 0.68 2.00
CA ARG A 377 -14.72 1.04 0.66
C ARG A 377 -14.92 -0.08 -0.36
N GLY A 378 -15.66 -1.14 -0.05
CA GLY A 378 -16.01 -2.20 -0.99
C GLY A 378 -14.87 -3.16 -1.32
N TYR A 379 -13.84 -3.23 -0.47
CA TYR A 379 -12.82 -4.26 -0.57
C TYR A 379 -13.31 -5.57 0.02
N ASP A 380 -12.86 -6.66 -0.58
CA ASP A 380 -12.85 -7.96 0.06
C ASP A 380 -11.60 -8.08 0.92
N VAL A 381 -11.74 -8.42 2.19
CA VAL A 381 -10.67 -8.25 3.19
C VAL A 381 -10.38 -9.60 3.84
N GLU A 382 -9.17 -10.08 3.60
CA GLU A 382 -8.67 -11.38 4.06
C GLU A 382 -7.44 -11.20 4.95
N VAL A 383 -7.24 -12.14 5.88
CA VAL A 383 -6.06 -12.16 6.75
C VAL A 383 -5.47 -13.56 6.80
N LEU A 384 -4.19 -13.69 6.46
CA LEU A 384 -3.41 -14.90 6.71
C LEU A 384 -2.62 -14.68 7.99
N SER A 385 -3.13 -15.23 9.10
CA SER A 385 -2.55 -15.06 10.44
C SER A 385 -1.97 -16.36 10.95
N PHE A 386 -0.65 -16.37 11.15
CA PHE A 386 0.04 -17.45 11.85
C PHE A 386 0.16 -17.18 13.37
N GLN A 387 -0.28 -16.00 13.83
CA GLN A 387 -0.40 -15.70 15.26
C GLN A 387 -1.65 -16.35 15.85
N ASN A 388 -2.77 -16.30 15.13
CA ASN A 388 -4.06 -16.88 15.52
C ASN A 388 -4.64 -17.65 14.34
N MET A 389 -4.21 -18.90 14.16
CA MET A 389 -4.53 -19.71 12.98
C MET A 389 -6.03 -20.00 12.84
N ASP A 390 -6.77 -20.14 13.95
CA ASP A 390 -8.23 -20.34 13.91
C ASP A 390 -8.99 -19.11 13.38
N TRP A 391 -8.40 -17.92 13.45
CA TRP A 391 -8.93 -16.66 12.93
C TRP A 391 -8.06 -16.16 11.77
N SER A 392 -7.86 -17.05 10.80
CA SER A 392 -7.14 -16.80 9.56
C SER A 392 -7.96 -17.30 8.37
N MET A 393 -7.66 -16.80 7.18
CA MET A 393 -8.02 -17.47 5.93
C MET A 393 -7.24 -18.79 5.81
N SER A 394 -7.83 -19.78 5.16
CA SER A 394 -7.16 -21.04 4.84
C SER A 394 -6.32 -20.89 3.58
N TYR A 395 -5.13 -21.48 3.57
CA TYR A 395 -4.21 -21.43 2.44
C TYR A 395 -3.55 -22.79 2.26
N ASN A 396 -3.98 -23.54 1.25
CA ASN A 396 -3.33 -24.78 0.85
C ASN A 396 -2.21 -24.47 -0.15
N PRO A 397 -0.93 -24.70 0.17
CA PRO A 397 0.16 -24.44 -0.76
C PRO A 397 0.07 -25.25 -2.07
N LEU A 398 -0.63 -26.38 -2.06
CA LEU A 398 -0.85 -27.22 -3.24
C LEU A 398 -2.06 -26.79 -4.08
N ALA A 399 -2.81 -25.74 -3.69
CA ALA A 399 -4.06 -25.36 -4.36
C ALA A 399 -3.91 -25.10 -5.87
N LEU A 400 -2.85 -24.38 -6.28
CA LEU A 400 -2.56 -24.12 -7.70
C LEU A 400 -2.26 -25.42 -8.46
N ALA A 401 -1.52 -26.34 -7.84
CA ALA A 401 -1.20 -27.63 -8.41
C ALA A 401 -2.45 -28.52 -8.55
N ILE A 402 -3.33 -28.52 -7.53
CA ILE A 402 -4.61 -29.23 -7.55
C ILE A 402 -5.52 -28.69 -8.66
N GLU A 403 -5.63 -27.36 -8.82
CA GLU A 403 -6.43 -26.76 -9.88
C GLU A 403 -5.91 -27.13 -11.27
N ALA A 404 -4.58 -27.06 -11.45
CA ALA A 404 -3.94 -27.47 -12.70
C ALA A 404 -4.16 -28.98 -12.99
N ALA A 405 -4.04 -29.82 -11.96
CA ALA A 405 -4.26 -31.27 -12.07
C ALA A 405 -5.72 -31.61 -12.42
N LYS A 406 -6.70 -30.96 -11.78
CA LYS A 406 -8.14 -31.11 -12.11
C LYS A 406 -8.45 -30.74 -13.57
N LYS A 407 -7.76 -29.73 -14.11
CA LYS A 407 -7.88 -29.31 -15.50
C LYS A 407 -7.11 -30.20 -16.48
N GLY A 408 -6.27 -31.12 -15.99
CA GLY A 408 -5.45 -32.01 -16.82
C GLY A 408 -4.16 -31.38 -17.33
N TYR A 409 -3.72 -30.25 -16.75
CA TYR A 409 -2.43 -29.64 -17.06
C TYR A 409 -1.30 -30.30 -16.29
N TYR A 410 -0.92 -31.52 -16.69
CA TYR A 410 0.04 -32.36 -15.97
C TYR A 410 1.39 -31.66 -15.72
N GLU A 411 2.02 -31.10 -16.76
CA GLU A 411 3.32 -30.41 -16.64
C GLU A 411 3.24 -29.19 -15.71
N LYS A 412 2.14 -28.45 -15.81
CA LYS A 412 1.89 -27.26 -14.98
C LYS A 412 1.67 -27.65 -13.51
N ALA A 413 0.94 -28.74 -13.27
CA ALA A 413 0.74 -29.29 -11.94
C ALA A 413 2.08 -29.69 -11.30
N GLN A 414 2.95 -30.42 -12.03
CA GLN A 414 4.28 -30.76 -11.51
C GLN A 414 5.14 -29.52 -11.26
N THR A 415 5.11 -28.53 -12.15
CA THR A 415 5.83 -27.26 -11.95
C THR A 415 5.39 -26.58 -10.65
N TYR A 416 4.08 -26.56 -10.35
CA TYR A 416 3.56 -26.00 -9.12
C TYR A 416 3.89 -26.83 -7.88
N VAL A 417 3.87 -28.16 -7.95
CA VAL A 417 4.33 -29.02 -6.84
C VAL A 417 5.82 -28.79 -6.58
N ASN A 418 6.63 -28.71 -7.63
CA ASN A 418 8.07 -28.47 -7.52
C ASN A 418 8.37 -27.10 -6.89
N ALA A 419 7.62 -26.06 -7.25
CA ALA A 419 7.78 -24.73 -6.63
C ALA A 419 7.49 -24.76 -5.11
N VAL A 420 6.49 -25.53 -4.68
CA VAL A 420 6.20 -25.74 -3.24
C VAL A 420 7.34 -26.50 -2.58
N ALA A 421 7.83 -27.57 -3.20
CA ALA A 421 8.94 -28.37 -2.68
C ALA A 421 10.22 -27.55 -2.54
N GLU A 422 10.59 -26.78 -3.58
CA GLU A 422 11.75 -25.90 -3.55
C GLU A 422 11.64 -24.86 -2.44
N ALA A 423 10.47 -24.26 -2.22
CA ALA A 423 10.27 -23.29 -1.15
C ALA A 423 10.44 -23.90 0.26
N ILE A 424 10.16 -25.20 0.43
CA ILE A 424 10.31 -25.91 1.71
C ILE A 424 11.76 -26.36 1.93
N TYR A 425 12.40 -26.92 0.91
CA TYR A 425 13.69 -27.63 1.05
C TYR A 425 14.92 -26.80 0.65
N ARG A 426 14.82 -25.90 -0.33
CA ARG A 426 15.97 -25.17 -0.89
C ARG A 426 16.45 -24.10 0.10
N LYS A 427 17.52 -24.40 0.85
CA LYS A 427 18.07 -23.50 1.89
C LYS A 427 19.45 -22.96 1.52
N THR A 428 20.17 -23.61 0.62
CA THR A 428 21.48 -23.14 0.16
C THR A 428 21.40 -21.91 -0.75
N LYS A 429 22.25 -20.91 -0.49
CA LYS A 429 22.34 -19.70 -1.32
C LYS A 429 23.02 -20.05 -2.65
N PRO A 430 22.61 -19.45 -3.79
CA PRO A 430 23.29 -19.65 -5.06
C PRO A 430 24.79 -19.34 -4.95
N GLY A 431 25.65 -20.30 -5.32
CA GLY A 431 27.10 -20.16 -5.24
C GLY A 431 27.73 -20.37 -3.85
N MET A 432 26.93 -20.67 -2.82
CA MET A 432 27.41 -21.06 -1.49
C MET A 432 26.70 -22.33 -1.01
N GLY A 433 27.40 -23.46 -1.07
CA GLY A 433 26.89 -24.73 -0.55
C GLY A 433 27.89 -25.88 -0.77
N ASN A 434 27.89 -26.83 0.17
CA ASN A 434 28.57 -28.12 0.00
C ASN A 434 27.76 -28.98 -0.98
N GLY A 435 28.39 -29.67 -1.93
CA GLY A 435 27.72 -30.54 -2.90
C GLY A 435 26.80 -31.58 -2.26
N ASN A 436 27.14 -32.05 -1.06
CA ASN A 436 26.30 -32.97 -0.29
C ASN A 436 24.97 -32.34 0.15
N ALA A 437 24.95 -31.06 0.57
CA ALA A 437 23.72 -30.40 1.00
C ALA A 437 22.74 -30.27 -0.18
N LYS A 438 23.26 -29.90 -1.36
CA LYS A 438 22.46 -29.83 -2.58
C LYS A 438 21.87 -31.20 -2.96
N TYR A 439 22.64 -32.28 -2.86
CA TYR A 439 22.15 -33.63 -3.11
C TYR A 439 20.95 -34.00 -2.20
N TRP A 440 21.03 -33.73 -0.90
CA TRP A 440 19.93 -33.98 0.03
C TRP A 440 18.69 -33.13 -0.24
N GLU A 441 18.88 -31.86 -0.63
CA GLU A 441 17.79 -30.97 -1.03
C GLU A 441 17.09 -31.49 -2.30
N ASP A 442 17.85 -31.79 -3.36
CA ASP A 442 17.32 -32.24 -4.67
C ASP A 442 16.59 -33.60 -4.55
N THR A 443 17.11 -34.53 -3.73
CA THR A 443 16.46 -35.82 -3.46
C THR A 443 15.18 -35.66 -2.63
N SER A 444 15.17 -34.77 -1.63
CA SER A 444 13.96 -34.47 -0.83
C SER A 444 12.86 -33.84 -1.68
N ILE A 445 13.22 -32.94 -2.60
CA ILE A 445 12.30 -32.32 -3.56
C ILE A 445 11.68 -33.38 -4.47
N SER A 446 12.50 -34.26 -5.03
CA SER A 446 12.05 -35.34 -5.93
C SER A 446 11.08 -36.30 -5.23
N LEU A 447 11.40 -36.70 -3.99
CA LEU A 447 10.54 -37.58 -3.20
C LEU A 447 9.20 -36.91 -2.82
N PHE A 448 9.24 -35.62 -2.43
CA PHE A 448 8.02 -34.85 -2.17
C PHE A 448 7.13 -34.75 -3.40
N ASN A 449 7.72 -34.48 -4.58
CA ASN A 449 7.00 -34.45 -5.84
C ASN A 449 6.36 -35.81 -6.13
N ALA A 450 7.10 -36.91 -5.94
CA ALA A 450 6.61 -38.26 -6.19
C ALA A 450 5.36 -38.60 -5.36
N ILE A 451 5.42 -38.39 -4.04
CA ILE A 451 4.29 -38.70 -3.14
C ILE A 451 3.10 -37.77 -3.44
N THR A 452 3.34 -36.49 -3.68
CA THR A 452 2.27 -35.52 -3.97
C THR A 452 1.55 -35.86 -5.28
N ILE A 453 2.29 -36.22 -6.34
CA ILE A 453 1.71 -36.60 -7.63
C ILE A 453 1.01 -37.97 -7.52
N ALA A 454 1.51 -38.91 -6.72
CA ALA A 454 0.79 -40.15 -6.43
C ALA A 454 -0.55 -39.89 -5.73
N LEU A 455 -0.62 -38.90 -4.82
CA LEU A 455 -1.88 -38.47 -4.22
C LEU A 455 -2.82 -37.81 -5.25
N PHE A 456 -2.31 -37.11 -6.28
CA PHE A 456 -3.15 -36.65 -7.40
C PHE A 456 -3.74 -37.81 -8.19
N ASP A 457 -2.95 -38.84 -8.49
CA ASP A 457 -3.45 -40.04 -9.19
C ASP A 457 -4.54 -40.74 -8.37
N ARG A 458 -4.29 -40.94 -7.08
CA ARG A 458 -5.27 -41.50 -6.14
C ARG A 458 -6.55 -40.66 -6.14
N ALA A 459 -6.45 -39.34 -5.99
CA ALA A 459 -7.60 -38.45 -5.94
C ALA A 459 -8.41 -38.51 -7.24
N ASN A 460 -7.74 -38.59 -8.39
CA ASN A 460 -8.37 -38.66 -9.70
C ASN A 460 -9.10 -39.99 -9.95
N GLU A 461 -8.56 -41.12 -9.49
CA GLU A 461 -9.21 -42.44 -9.62
C GLU A 461 -10.33 -42.62 -8.58
N ALA A 462 -10.12 -42.18 -7.34
CA ALA A 462 -11.15 -42.27 -6.29
C ALA A 462 -12.38 -41.42 -6.62
N LEU A 463 -12.20 -40.24 -7.24
CA LEU A 463 -13.31 -39.42 -7.73
C LEU A 463 -14.14 -40.16 -8.80
N GLN A 464 -13.49 -40.90 -9.70
CA GLN A 464 -14.19 -41.72 -10.70
C GLN A 464 -14.97 -42.86 -10.05
N ASN A 465 -14.55 -43.31 -8.87
CA ASN A 465 -15.21 -44.33 -8.06
C ASN A 465 -16.19 -43.77 -7.01
N GLY A 466 -16.62 -42.51 -7.14
CA GLY A 466 -17.67 -41.89 -6.32
C GLY A 466 -17.20 -41.15 -5.05
N GLU A 467 -15.89 -41.02 -4.80
CA GLU A 467 -15.36 -40.20 -3.69
C GLU A 467 -15.33 -38.71 -4.07
N GLU A 468 -16.43 -37.98 -3.87
CA GLU A 468 -16.59 -36.58 -4.29
C GLU A 468 -15.53 -35.62 -3.71
N ASP A 469 -15.04 -35.89 -2.50
CA ASP A 469 -14.07 -35.08 -1.78
C ASP A 469 -12.62 -35.58 -1.95
N ALA A 470 -12.36 -36.49 -2.89
CA ALA A 470 -11.05 -37.10 -3.07
C ALA A 470 -9.91 -36.07 -3.23
N TRP A 471 -10.16 -34.97 -3.95
CA TRP A 471 -9.17 -33.90 -4.14
C TRP A 471 -8.90 -33.06 -2.90
N ASP A 472 -9.84 -32.98 -1.96
CA ASP A 472 -9.66 -32.29 -0.68
C ASP A 472 -8.68 -33.05 0.23
N THR A 473 -8.44 -34.33 -0.07
CA THR A 473 -7.45 -35.15 0.64
C THR A 473 -6.01 -34.90 0.19
N VAL A 474 -5.79 -34.10 -0.86
CA VAL A 474 -4.42 -33.77 -1.29
C VAL A 474 -3.86 -32.62 -0.45
N THR A 475 -3.16 -32.99 0.63
CA THR A 475 -2.60 -32.06 1.60
C THR A 475 -1.16 -32.43 1.94
N ILE A 476 -0.34 -31.45 2.32
CA ILE A 476 1.04 -31.69 2.76
C ILE A 476 1.08 -32.58 4.00
N ARG A 477 0.04 -32.52 4.84
CA ARG A 477 -0.08 -33.43 5.98
C ARG A 477 -0.20 -34.89 5.52
N ASN A 478 -1.03 -35.17 4.52
CA ASN A 478 -1.16 -36.53 3.99
C ASN A 478 0.13 -36.98 3.29
N VAL A 479 0.87 -36.08 2.63
CA VAL A 479 2.23 -36.37 2.13
C VAL A 479 3.16 -36.80 3.28
N ALA A 480 3.16 -36.06 4.41
CA ALA A 480 3.96 -36.39 5.58
C ALA A 480 3.55 -37.71 6.24
N LYS A 481 2.24 -37.99 6.34
CA LYS A 481 1.74 -39.28 6.83
C LYS A 481 2.13 -40.44 5.92
N PHE A 482 1.99 -40.30 4.60
CA PHE A 482 2.43 -41.29 3.63
C PHE A 482 3.92 -41.62 3.78
N LEU A 483 4.76 -40.59 3.91
CA LEU A 483 6.20 -40.78 4.12
C LEU A 483 6.50 -41.48 5.45
N THR A 484 5.79 -41.10 6.53
CA THR A 484 5.99 -41.69 7.86
C THR A 484 5.57 -43.15 7.88
N ASP A 485 4.35 -43.46 7.42
CA ASP A 485 3.75 -44.79 7.56
C ASP A 485 4.34 -45.82 6.59
N LEU A 486 4.70 -45.40 5.36
CA LEU A 486 5.24 -46.30 4.34
C LEU A 486 6.77 -46.26 4.24
N GLY A 487 7.40 -45.15 4.62
CA GLY A 487 8.84 -44.97 4.53
C GLY A 487 9.61 -45.68 5.65
N SER A 488 9.02 -45.83 6.85
CA SER A 488 9.69 -46.47 7.99
C SER A 488 9.51 -47.99 8.06
N GLU A 489 8.56 -48.55 7.31
CA GLU A 489 8.24 -49.98 7.34
C GLU A 489 8.91 -50.71 6.15
N GLU A 490 9.57 -51.82 6.44
CA GLU A 490 10.22 -52.66 5.43
C GLU A 490 9.48 -53.99 5.28
N VAL A 491 9.43 -54.50 4.06
CA VAL A 491 8.84 -55.79 3.70
C VAL A 491 9.81 -56.61 2.85
N LEU A 492 9.71 -57.93 2.95
CA LEU A 492 10.44 -58.85 2.09
C LEU A 492 9.65 -59.04 0.80
N VAL A 493 10.34 -58.89 -0.33
CA VAL A 493 9.77 -59.08 -1.66
C VAL A 493 10.56 -60.09 -2.48
N ASP A 494 9.84 -60.92 -3.22
CA ASP A 494 10.41 -61.90 -4.14
C ASP A 494 10.95 -61.26 -5.44
N SER A 495 11.47 -62.09 -6.35
CA SER A 495 11.97 -61.66 -7.66
C SER A 495 10.90 -61.06 -8.57
N SER A 496 9.62 -61.30 -8.30
CA SER A 496 8.47 -60.73 -9.01
C SER A 496 7.95 -59.43 -8.36
N GLY A 497 8.55 -59.00 -7.25
CA GLY A 497 8.15 -57.82 -6.49
C GLY A 497 6.90 -58.03 -5.63
N MET A 498 6.59 -59.28 -5.29
CA MET A 498 5.46 -59.67 -4.45
C MET A 498 5.88 -59.73 -3.00
N ILE A 499 5.03 -59.24 -2.10
CA ILE A 499 5.29 -59.26 -0.66
C ILE A 499 5.17 -60.71 -0.18
N VAL A 500 6.20 -61.20 0.49
CA VAL A 500 6.25 -62.54 1.08
C VAL A 500 6.26 -62.39 2.59
N GLU A 501 5.16 -62.81 3.24
CA GLU A 501 5.02 -62.76 4.70
C GLU A 501 5.79 -63.90 5.38
N GLU A 502 5.82 -65.09 4.75
CA GLU A 502 6.52 -66.28 5.25
C GLU A 502 7.54 -66.79 4.21
N PRO A 503 8.85 -66.52 4.39
CA PRO A 503 9.90 -67.01 3.51
C PRO A 503 10.02 -68.54 3.51
N MET A 504 10.10 -69.16 2.34
CA MET A 504 10.59 -70.55 2.22
C MET A 504 12.12 -70.58 2.19
N GLU A 505 12.76 -71.64 2.70
CA GLU A 505 14.23 -71.74 2.90
C GLU A 505 15.07 -71.47 1.63
N ASP A 506 14.51 -71.69 0.43
CA ASP A 506 15.22 -71.57 -0.85
C ASP A 506 14.88 -70.29 -1.67
N GLN A 507 14.13 -69.34 -1.10
CA GLN A 507 13.66 -68.16 -1.83
C GLN A 507 14.62 -66.96 -1.69
N ILE A 508 15.09 -66.41 -2.81
CA ILE A 508 15.88 -65.16 -2.81
C ILE A 508 14.92 -63.99 -2.59
N LEU A 509 14.95 -63.44 -1.38
CA LEU A 509 14.13 -62.29 -0.99
C LEU A 509 14.98 -61.03 -0.89
N THR A 510 14.42 -59.91 -1.34
CA THR A 510 15.02 -58.58 -1.20
C THR A 510 14.22 -57.77 -0.19
N LYS A 511 14.90 -57.07 0.71
CA LYS A 511 14.25 -56.17 1.68
C LYS A 511 14.05 -54.82 1.02
N LYS A 512 12.80 -54.33 1.00
CA LYS A 512 12.46 -52.99 0.47
C LYS A 512 11.54 -52.25 1.43
N SER A 513 11.61 -50.92 1.42
CA SER A 513 10.59 -50.11 2.12
C SER A 513 9.21 -50.31 1.48
N LYS A 514 8.13 -50.23 2.28
CA LYS A 514 6.76 -50.27 1.76
C LYS A 514 6.50 -49.15 0.75
N LEU A 515 7.13 -48.00 0.92
CA LEU A 515 7.05 -46.89 -0.03
C LEU A 515 7.64 -47.28 -1.40
N THR A 516 8.80 -47.95 -1.44
CA THR A 516 9.38 -48.48 -2.68
C THR A 516 8.42 -49.47 -3.35
N VAL A 517 7.83 -50.37 -2.55
CA VAL A 517 6.84 -51.34 -3.06
C VAL A 517 5.58 -50.64 -3.58
N TYR A 518 5.15 -49.54 -2.96
CA TYR A 518 4.00 -48.74 -3.44
C TYR A 518 4.25 -48.19 -4.85
N PHE A 519 5.42 -47.60 -5.10
CA PHE A 519 5.77 -47.09 -6.44
C PHE A 519 6.02 -48.21 -7.45
N ASP A 520 6.58 -49.35 -7.03
CA ASP A 520 6.69 -50.54 -7.89
C ASP A 520 5.30 -51.03 -8.34
N ASN A 521 4.29 -51.03 -7.45
CA ASN A 521 2.91 -51.36 -7.78
C ASN A 521 2.27 -50.30 -8.71
N LEU A 522 2.47 -49.01 -8.45
CA LEU A 522 1.99 -47.95 -9.33
C LEU A 522 2.54 -48.11 -10.76
N ARG A 523 3.81 -48.46 -10.90
CA ARG A 523 4.45 -48.71 -12.20
C ARG A 523 3.82 -49.90 -12.92
N GLN A 524 3.59 -51.02 -12.23
CA GLN A 524 2.94 -52.20 -12.80
C GLN A 524 1.50 -51.90 -13.23
N ILE A 525 0.74 -51.14 -12.44
CA ILE A 525 -0.59 -50.66 -12.80
C ILE A 525 -0.52 -49.79 -14.06
N ASN A 526 0.45 -48.88 -14.13
CA ASN A 526 0.61 -47.96 -15.26
C ASN A 526 0.89 -48.68 -16.59
N GLN A 527 1.56 -49.84 -16.56
CA GLN A 527 1.79 -50.67 -17.75
C GLN A 527 0.48 -51.25 -18.33
N ARG A 528 -0.55 -51.43 -17.49
CA ARG A 528 -1.86 -51.95 -17.90
C ARG A 528 -2.85 -50.84 -18.20
N ARG A 529 -2.90 -49.83 -17.32
CA ARG A 529 -3.77 -48.67 -17.42
C ARG A 529 -2.94 -47.41 -17.25
N PHE A 530 -2.61 -46.81 -18.39
CA PHE A 530 -1.78 -45.61 -18.43
C PHE A 530 -2.47 -44.42 -17.75
N SER A 531 -1.75 -43.76 -16.85
CA SER A 531 -2.05 -42.47 -16.27
C SER A 531 -0.78 -41.65 -16.25
N LYS A 532 -0.84 -40.44 -16.81
CA LYS A 532 0.31 -39.53 -16.83
C LYS A 532 0.75 -39.17 -15.41
N PHE A 533 -0.16 -39.09 -14.44
CA PHE A 533 0.22 -38.88 -13.03
C PHE A 533 1.08 -40.03 -12.49
N ARG A 534 0.76 -41.30 -12.79
CA ARG A 534 1.56 -42.45 -12.33
C ARG A 534 2.96 -42.45 -12.92
N GLU A 535 3.06 -42.18 -14.22
CA GLU A 535 4.35 -42.08 -14.91
C GLU A 535 5.22 -40.99 -14.28
N MET A 536 4.66 -39.80 -14.08
CA MET A 536 5.37 -38.69 -13.45
C MET A 536 5.77 -39.00 -12.01
N ALA A 537 4.89 -39.65 -11.24
CA ALA A 537 5.19 -40.05 -9.87
C ALA A 537 6.35 -41.07 -9.80
N ASP A 538 6.35 -42.09 -10.67
CA ASP A 538 7.45 -43.07 -10.77
C ASP A 538 8.78 -42.41 -11.19
N ILE A 539 8.77 -41.50 -12.18
CA ILE A 539 9.98 -40.78 -12.61
C ILE A 539 10.59 -39.97 -11.45
N ASN A 540 9.77 -39.21 -10.73
CA ASN A 540 10.24 -38.43 -9.57
C ASN A 540 10.72 -39.33 -8.42
N PHE A 541 10.04 -40.47 -8.20
CA PHE A 541 10.45 -41.43 -7.18
C PHE A 541 11.82 -42.02 -7.50
N ARG A 542 12.01 -42.50 -8.74
CA ARG A 542 13.28 -43.05 -9.20
C ARG A 542 14.42 -42.04 -9.12
N ALA A 543 14.15 -40.75 -9.39
CA ALA A 543 15.12 -39.67 -9.21
C ALA A 543 15.58 -39.51 -7.74
N SER A 544 14.72 -39.83 -6.77
CA SER A 544 15.09 -39.86 -5.35
C SER A 544 15.69 -41.20 -4.89
N ASP A 545 15.39 -42.31 -5.57
CA ASP A 545 15.68 -43.69 -5.16
C ASP A 545 17.06 -44.21 -5.63
N PHE A 546 17.93 -43.36 -6.19
CA PHE A 546 19.28 -43.74 -6.67
C PHE A 546 20.31 -44.03 -5.55
N ALA A 547 19.88 -44.06 -4.30
CA ALA A 547 20.75 -44.15 -3.13
C ALA A 547 20.75 -45.58 -2.55
N SER A 548 21.85 -46.01 -1.90
CA SER A 548 21.86 -47.28 -1.14
C SER A 548 20.79 -47.26 -0.04
N GLU A 549 20.30 -48.42 0.41
CA GLU A 549 19.25 -48.49 1.45
C GLU A 549 19.59 -47.66 2.71
N GLU A 550 20.85 -47.64 3.14
CA GLU A 550 21.33 -46.79 4.25
C GLU A 550 21.19 -45.28 3.96
N THR A 551 21.35 -44.89 2.70
CA THR A 551 21.22 -43.49 2.25
C THR A 551 19.74 -43.07 2.12
N LYS A 552 18.82 -44.01 1.86
CA LYS A 552 17.37 -43.74 1.76
C LYS A 552 16.77 -43.26 3.09
N GLY A 553 17.18 -43.85 4.21
CA GLY A 553 16.78 -43.40 5.55
C GLY A 553 17.15 -41.93 5.83
N ASN A 554 18.31 -41.48 5.33
CA ASN A 554 18.75 -40.09 5.43
C ASN A 554 17.92 -39.15 4.54
N VAL A 555 17.53 -39.58 3.32
CA VAL A 555 16.61 -38.82 2.46
C VAL A 555 15.26 -38.64 3.14
N PHE A 556 14.69 -39.72 3.71
CA PHE A 556 13.40 -39.66 4.40
C PHE A 556 13.45 -38.72 5.61
N SER A 557 14.52 -38.81 6.41
CA SER A 557 14.73 -37.92 7.55
C SER A 557 14.87 -36.46 7.13
N SER A 558 15.60 -36.19 6.04
CA SER A 558 15.77 -34.86 5.46
C SER A 558 14.43 -34.30 4.95
N MET A 559 13.66 -35.10 4.23
CA MET A 559 12.34 -34.71 3.73
C MET A 559 11.38 -34.44 4.89
N MET A 560 11.28 -35.35 5.87
CA MET A 560 10.45 -35.16 7.05
C MET A 560 10.78 -33.87 7.80
N ALA A 561 12.07 -33.54 7.98
CA ALA A 561 12.48 -32.30 8.64
C ALA A 561 11.90 -31.03 7.99
N GLY A 562 11.60 -31.05 6.68
CA GLY A 562 10.96 -29.93 5.98
C GLY A 562 9.45 -29.85 6.17
N ILE A 563 8.76 -30.98 6.34
CA ILE A 563 7.28 -31.05 6.36
C ILE A 563 6.68 -31.40 7.73
N THR A 564 7.48 -31.69 8.75
CA THR A 564 7.00 -31.97 10.12
C THR A 564 6.10 -30.86 10.67
N LEU A 565 6.30 -29.60 10.27
CA LEU A 565 5.46 -28.47 10.67
C LEU A 565 3.98 -28.69 10.31
N PHE A 566 3.70 -29.36 9.20
CA PHE A 566 2.35 -29.61 8.70
C PHE A 566 1.65 -30.78 9.42
N LEU A 567 2.34 -31.49 10.31
CA LEU A 567 1.73 -32.47 11.20
C LEU A 567 1.07 -31.82 12.43
N GLN A 568 1.44 -30.58 12.77
CA GLN A 568 0.80 -29.83 13.85
C GLN A 568 -0.65 -29.48 13.47
N ASP A 569 -1.60 -29.79 14.34
CA ASP A 569 -3.04 -29.70 14.02
C ASP A 569 -3.47 -28.31 13.51
N ASN A 570 -3.00 -27.22 14.12
CA ASN A 570 -3.37 -25.87 13.70
C ASN A 570 -2.86 -25.53 12.29
N VAL A 571 -1.64 -25.95 11.96
CA VAL A 571 -1.04 -25.74 10.64
C VAL A 571 -1.71 -26.66 9.63
N ALA A 572 -1.92 -27.92 9.98
CA ALA A 572 -2.62 -28.90 9.16
C ALA A 572 -4.01 -28.40 8.77
N LYS A 573 -4.82 -27.94 9.73
CA LYS A 573 -6.16 -27.39 9.47
C LYS A 573 -6.09 -26.20 8.52
N LEU A 574 -5.25 -25.20 8.83
CA LEU A 574 -5.10 -23.99 8.02
C LEU A 574 -4.65 -24.28 6.58
N THR A 575 -3.79 -25.30 6.39
CA THR A 575 -3.21 -25.66 5.08
C THR A 575 -3.95 -26.75 4.32
N SER A 576 -5.03 -27.29 4.87
CA SER A 576 -5.82 -28.33 4.20
C SER A 576 -6.96 -27.78 3.34
N LYS A 577 -7.46 -26.59 3.66
CA LYS A 577 -8.48 -25.89 2.86
C LYS A 577 -7.86 -24.66 2.19
N ASN A 578 -8.52 -24.17 1.14
CA ASN A 578 -8.09 -22.97 0.44
C ASN A 578 -9.25 -21.97 0.33
N ALA A 579 -9.11 -20.82 0.99
CA ALA A 579 -10.14 -19.79 1.03
C ALA A 579 -10.02 -18.77 -0.12
N ILE A 580 -8.86 -18.72 -0.79
CA ILE A 580 -8.57 -17.68 -1.78
C ILE A 580 -8.03 -18.26 -3.09
N ASP A 581 -8.63 -17.84 -4.20
CA ASP A 581 -8.01 -17.96 -5.52
C ASP A 581 -6.96 -16.84 -5.69
N LEU A 582 -5.68 -17.20 -5.73
CA LEU A 582 -4.57 -16.26 -5.87
C LEU A 582 -4.63 -15.44 -7.16
N THR A 583 -5.14 -16.01 -8.24
CA THR A 583 -5.26 -15.30 -9.54
C THR A 583 -6.37 -14.24 -9.52
N SER A 584 -7.37 -14.38 -8.64
CA SER A 584 -8.45 -13.39 -8.51
C SER A 584 -7.98 -12.03 -7.96
N VAL A 585 -6.78 -11.97 -7.36
CA VAL A 585 -6.22 -10.74 -6.80
C VAL A 585 -5.95 -9.71 -7.89
N GLY A 586 -5.36 -10.11 -9.02
CA GLY A 586 -5.19 -9.27 -10.21
C GLY A 586 -6.31 -9.42 -11.24
N PHE A 587 -6.95 -10.59 -11.29
CA PHE A 587 -7.95 -10.96 -12.31
C PHE A 587 -9.24 -11.47 -11.67
N PRO A 588 -10.07 -10.59 -11.08
CA PRO A 588 -11.25 -11.00 -10.33
C PRO A 588 -12.39 -11.55 -11.20
N ARG A 589 -12.29 -11.46 -12.53
CA ARG A 589 -13.30 -11.93 -13.48
C ARG A 589 -12.64 -12.69 -14.61
N ARG A 590 -12.97 -13.98 -14.71
CA ARG A 590 -12.39 -14.90 -15.68
C ARG A 590 -13.42 -15.93 -16.09
N LEU A 591 -13.44 -16.23 -17.38
CA LEU A 591 -14.26 -17.27 -17.98
C LEU A 591 -13.32 -18.38 -18.46
N ALA A 592 -13.52 -19.60 -17.99
CA ALA A 592 -12.85 -20.78 -18.51
C ALA A 592 -13.90 -21.75 -19.04
N ILE A 593 -13.73 -22.23 -20.28
CA ILE A 593 -14.67 -23.14 -20.94
C ILE A 593 -13.90 -24.30 -21.53
N ARG A 594 -14.31 -25.52 -21.21
CA ARG A 594 -13.77 -26.73 -21.82
C ARG A 594 -14.55 -27.11 -23.07
N PHE A 595 -13.89 -27.09 -24.23
CA PHE A 595 -14.46 -27.57 -25.48
C PHE A 595 -14.05 -29.01 -25.76
N ARG A 596 -15.03 -29.87 -26.06
CA ARG A 596 -14.85 -31.29 -26.34
C ARG A 596 -15.49 -31.63 -27.69
N SER A 597 -14.82 -32.43 -28.51
CA SER A 597 -15.39 -32.97 -29.77
C SER A 597 -15.99 -34.37 -29.61
N SER A 598 -15.54 -35.12 -28.59
CA SER A 598 -15.92 -36.51 -28.36
C SER A 598 -15.92 -36.87 -26.86
N HIS A 599 -16.71 -37.89 -26.50
CA HIS A 599 -16.59 -38.56 -25.20
C HIS A 599 -15.39 -39.51 -25.14
N ASN A 600 -14.96 -40.03 -26.30
CA ASN A 600 -13.79 -40.87 -26.41
C ASN A 600 -12.51 -40.02 -26.46
N ARG A 601 -11.65 -40.15 -25.44
CA ARG A 601 -10.36 -39.44 -25.32
C ARG A 601 -9.37 -39.78 -26.44
N GLN A 602 -9.57 -40.88 -27.17
CA GLN A 602 -8.72 -41.28 -28.29
C GLN A 602 -9.04 -40.51 -29.59
N LEU A 603 -10.21 -39.87 -29.67
CA LEU A 603 -10.58 -39.07 -30.83
C LEU A 603 -9.98 -37.66 -30.71
N LYS A 604 -9.46 -37.14 -31.83
CA LYS A 604 -8.85 -35.82 -31.89
C LYS A 604 -9.87 -34.74 -31.54
N ASN A 605 -9.51 -33.85 -30.61
CA ASN A 605 -10.30 -32.67 -30.32
C ASN A 605 -10.07 -31.57 -31.37
N VAL A 606 -11.11 -31.28 -32.15
CA VAL A 606 -11.06 -30.34 -33.29
C VAL A 606 -10.93 -28.88 -32.82
N PHE A 607 -11.35 -28.58 -31.58
CA PHE A 607 -11.22 -27.24 -31.02
C PHE A 607 -9.81 -26.89 -30.53
N LEU A 608 -8.89 -27.85 -30.43
CA LEU A 608 -7.53 -27.59 -29.93
C LEU A 608 -6.81 -26.61 -30.85
N HIS A 609 -6.14 -25.63 -30.25
CA HIS A 609 -5.37 -24.58 -30.94
C HIS A 609 -6.21 -23.69 -31.88
N GLN A 610 -7.54 -23.75 -31.78
CA GLN A 610 -8.43 -22.87 -32.53
C GLN A 610 -8.62 -21.55 -31.77
N THR A 611 -8.78 -20.46 -32.50
CA THR A 611 -8.99 -19.12 -31.95
C THR A 611 -10.47 -18.77 -31.95
N ALA A 612 -11.04 -18.47 -30.78
CA ALA A 612 -12.40 -17.95 -30.68
C ALA A 612 -12.40 -16.43 -30.50
N LYS A 613 -13.40 -15.77 -31.09
CA LYS A 613 -13.75 -14.37 -30.86
C LYS A 613 -14.85 -14.30 -29.82
N ILE A 614 -14.61 -13.55 -28.75
CA ILE A 614 -15.52 -13.41 -27.62
C ILE A 614 -16.12 -12.01 -27.64
N THR A 615 -17.44 -11.96 -27.67
CA THR A 615 -18.22 -10.72 -27.60
C THR A 615 -19.16 -10.78 -26.41
N MET A 616 -19.14 -9.74 -25.58
CA MET A 616 -20.03 -9.65 -24.41
C MET A 616 -20.91 -8.42 -24.52
N THR A 617 -22.23 -8.61 -24.52
CA THR A 617 -23.21 -7.53 -24.71
C THR A 617 -24.27 -7.53 -23.62
N SER A 618 -25.00 -6.42 -23.52
CA SER A 618 -26.13 -6.27 -22.60
C SER A 618 -27.16 -5.31 -23.17
N HIS A 619 -28.42 -5.47 -22.81
CA HIS A 619 -29.48 -4.54 -23.21
C HIS A 619 -29.74 -3.52 -22.11
N LYS A 620 -29.70 -2.23 -22.45
CA LYS A 620 -30.08 -1.13 -21.55
C LYS A 620 -31.35 -0.46 -22.07
N GLN A 621 -32.35 -0.29 -21.21
CA GLN A 621 -33.56 0.46 -21.55
C GLN A 621 -33.23 1.94 -21.75
N TRP A 622 -33.60 2.48 -22.91
CA TRP A 622 -33.43 3.88 -23.29
C TRP A 622 -34.78 4.43 -23.76
N GLY A 623 -35.57 4.99 -22.82
CA GLY A 623 -36.94 5.40 -23.11
C GLY A 623 -37.81 4.19 -23.46
N LYS A 624 -38.40 4.17 -24.66
CA LYS A 624 -39.20 3.05 -25.19
C LYS A 624 -38.39 2.02 -26.00
N SER A 625 -37.11 2.27 -26.26
CA SER A 625 -36.26 1.39 -27.07
C SER A 625 -35.21 0.70 -26.21
N GLN A 626 -34.86 -0.53 -26.54
CA GLN A 626 -33.70 -1.20 -25.95
C GLN A 626 -32.46 -0.88 -26.80
N LYS A 627 -31.38 -0.42 -26.16
CA LYS A 627 -30.09 -0.22 -26.82
C LYS A 627 -29.12 -1.30 -26.36
N GLU A 628 -28.50 -1.99 -27.32
CA GLU A 628 -27.41 -2.92 -27.03
C GLU A 628 -26.14 -2.15 -26.67
N VAL A 629 -25.48 -2.57 -25.59
CA VAL A 629 -24.22 -2.04 -25.10
C VAL A 629 -23.20 -3.17 -25.15
N VAL A 630 -22.16 -2.99 -25.96
CA VAL A 630 -21.04 -3.91 -26.10
C VAL A 630 -20.00 -3.58 -25.03
N HIS A 631 -19.64 -4.56 -24.21
CA HIS A 631 -18.60 -4.45 -23.17
C HIS A 631 -17.26 -5.01 -23.63
N VAL A 632 -17.31 -6.11 -24.36
CA VAL A 632 -16.17 -6.77 -25.00
C VAL A 632 -16.56 -7.00 -26.45
N MET A 633 -15.72 -6.58 -27.39
CA MET A 633 -15.99 -6.65 -28.83
C MET A 633 -14.92 -7.53 -29.49
N GLU A 634 -15.33 -8.70 -29.98
CA GLU A 634 -14.48 -9.63 -30.76
C GLU A 634 -13.08 -9.86 -30.19
N ALA A 635 -12.96 -9.98 -28.87
CA ALA A 635 -11.68 -10.25 -28.24
C ALA A 635 -11.26 -11.70 -28.52
N THR A 636 -10.03 -11.90 -29.01
CA THR A 636 -9.55 -13.23 -29.37
C THR A 636 -9.02 -13.99 -28.15
N ALA A 637 -9.33 -15.29 -28.09
CA ALA A 637 -8.80 -16.23 -27.11
C ALA A 637 -8.51 -17.58 -27.78
N LEU A 638 -7.39 -18.20 -27.44
CA LEU A 638 -6.98 -19.49 -27.97
C LEU A 638 -7.49 -20.62 -27.08
N VAL A 639 -7.95 -21.72 -27.68
CA VAL A 639 -8.16 -22.98 -26.98
C VAL A 639 -6.81 -23.69 -26.83
N ASP A 640 -6.44 -24.00 -25.60
CA ASP A 640 -5.16 -24.65 -25.31
C ASP A 640 -5.15 -26.16 -25.62
N GLU A 641 -4.00 -26.80 -25.38
CA GLU A 641 -3.77 -28.23 -25.59
C GLU A 641 -4.66 -29.15 -24.72
N ALA A 642 -5.17 -28.65 -23.58
CA ALA A 642 -6.08 -29.38 -22.72
C ALA A 642 -7.56 -29.20 -23.14
N GLY A 643 -7.82 -28.37 -24.15
CA GLY A 643 -9.15 -28.06 -24.65
C GLY A 643 -9.86 -26.95 -23.89
N TYR A 644 -9.14 -26.17 -23.09
CA TYR A 644 -9.71 -25.03 -22.37
C TYR A 644 -9.49 -23.73 -23.11
N LEU A 645 -10.55 -22.95 -23.23
CA LEU A 645 -10.50 -21.53 -23.52
C LEU A 645 -10.52 -20.78 -22.20
N THR A 646 -9.51 -19.97 -21.92
CA THR A 646 -9.49 -19.07 -20.75
C THR A 646 -9.48 -17.62 -21.22
N PHE A 647 -10.42 -16.82 -20.71
CA PHE A 647 -10.58 -15.42 -21.06
C PHE A 647 -10.74 -14.53 -19.81
N VAL A 648 -9.97 -13.44 -19.77
CA VAL A 648 -10.04 -12.44 -18.70
C VAL A 648 -11.01 -11.32 -19.06
N ILE A 649 -11.95 -11.04 -18.14
CA ILE A 649 -12.96 -10.00 -18.33
C ILE A 649 -12.51 -8.73 -17.59
N SER A 650 -12.01 -7.75 -18.35
CA SER A 650 -11.60 -6.44 -17.81
C SER A 650 -12.77 -5.52 -17.39
N PRO A 651 -13.86 -5.36 -18.17
CA PRO A 651 -14.95 -4.44 -17.81
C PRO A 651 -15.91 -5.04 -16.77
N LYS A 652 -16.55 -4.17 -15.97
CA LYS A 652 -17.63 -4.58 -15.06
C LYS A 652 -18.89 -4.85 -15.87
N LEU A 653 -19.41 -6.07 -15.76
CA LEU A 653 -20.61 -6.47 -16.47
C LEU A 653 -21.87 -6.08 -15.66
N PRO A 654 -22.99 -5.79 -16.32
CA PRO A 654 -24.27 -5.53 -15.65
C PRO A 654 -24.86 -6.82 -15.06
N ASP A 655 -26.04 -6.71 -14.45
CA ASP A 655 -26.71 -7.85 -13.79
C ASP A 655 -27.12 -8.94 -14.77
N THR A 656 -27.41 -8.59 -16.02
CA THR A 656 -27.72 -9.53 -17.11
C THR A 656 -26.90 -9.20 -18.35
N PHE A 657 -26.22 -10.19 -18.91
CA PHE A 657 -25.36 -10.02 -20.08
C PHE A 657 -25.32 -11.30 -20.92
N GLN A 658 -25.03 -11.15 -22.21
CA GLN A 658 -24.81 -12.25 -23.15
C GLN A 658 -23.32 -12.41 -23.45
N ILE A 659 -22.89 -13.64 -23.67
CA ILE A 659 -21.54 -14.02 -24.09
C ILE A 659 -21.70 -14.79 -25.40
N ARG A 660 -21.18 -14.23 -26.48
CA ARG A 660 -21.07 -14.90 -27.77
C ARG A 660 -19.63 -15.35 -27.98
N ILE A 661 -19.44 -16.64 -28.26
CA ILE A 661 -18.15 -17.24 -28.57
C ILE A 661 -18.24 -17.74 -30.01
N ASP A 662 -17.43 -17.17 -30.88
CA ASP A 662 -17.50 -17.36 -32.32
C ASP A 662 -16.15 -17.88 -32.84
N PHE A 663 -16.13 -19.06 -33.45
CA PHE A 663 -14.92 -19.68 -33.99
C PHE A 663 -14.63 -19.26 -35.44
N ASN A 664 -15.35 -18.28 -36.00
CA ASN A 664 -15.07 -17.73 -37.31
C ASN A 664 -13.80 -16.84 -37.30
N HIS A 665 -12.65 -17.48 -37.48
CA HIS A 665 -11.34 -16.86 -37.58
C HIS A 665 -10.53 -17.48 -38.73
N ASP A 666 -9.81 -16.66 -39.49
CA ASP A 666 -9.13 -17.08 -40.73
C ASP A 666 -8.11 -18.20 -40.50
N ALA A 667 -7.45 -18.19 -39.34
CA ALA A 667 -6.45 -19.19 -38.95
C ALA A 667 -7.03 -20.52 -38.45
N ASN A 668 -8.35 -20.64 -38.32
CA ASN A 668 -8.98 -21.86 -37.80
C ASN A 668 -9.22 -22.89 -38.91
N ASP A 669 -9.42 -24.14 -38.49
CA ASP A 669 -9.85 -25.21 -39.39
C ASP A 669 -11.32 -25.00 -39.83
N ASP A 670 -11.64 -25.32 -41.09
CA ASP A 670 -12.99 -25.14 -41.65
C ASP A 670 -14.08 -25.89 -40.86
N ALA A 671 -13.71 -26.99 -40.18
CA ALA A 671 -14.61 -27.79 -39.35
C ALA A 671 -15.16 -27.03 -38.11
N VAL A 672 -14.50 -25.96 -37.66
CA VAL A 672 -14.93 -25.18 -36.49
C VAL A 672 -15.42 -23.77 -36.84
N LYS A 673 -15.16 -23.26 -38.04
CA LYS A 673 -15.46 -21.86 -38.40
C LYS A 673 -16.93 -21.48 -38.25
N ASP A 674 -17.84 -22.41 -38.51
CA ASP A 674 -19.29 -22.19 -38.41
C ASP A 674 -19.85 -22.37 -36.98
N GLN A 675 -18.99 -22.61 -35.99
CA GLN A 675 -19.42 -22.91 -34.63
C GLN A 675 -19.53 -21.64 -33.79
N VAL A 676 -20.75 -21.39 -33.31
CA VAL A 676 -21.08 -20.26 -32.44
C VAL A 676 -21.81 -20.74 -31.19
N PHE A 677 -21.39 -20.26 -30.03
CA PHE A 677 -22.00 -20.53 -28.74
C PHE A 677 -22.52 -19.24 -28.12
N LEU A 678 -23.77 -19.26 -27.65
CA LEU A 678 -24.41 -18.14 -26.97
C LEU A 678 -24.75 -18.53 -25.54
N LEU A 679 -24.15 -17.82 -24.58
CA LEU A 679 -24.39 -17.99 -23.16
C LEU A 679 -25.07 -16.74 -22.60
N GLN A 680 -25.99 -16.92 -21.66
CA GLN A 680 -26.61 -15.83 -20.90
C GLN A 680 -26.18 -15.91 -19.45
N GLY A 681 -25.55 -14.83 -18.97
CA GLY A 681 -25.17 -14.64 -17.58
C GLY A 681 -26.15 -13.75 -16.83
N THR A 682 -26.50 -14.16 -15.60
CA THR A 682 -27.31 -13.38 -14.66
C THR A 682 -26.68 -13.39 -13.27
N LYS A 683 -26.42 -12.20 -12.70
CA LYS A 683 -25.91 -12.05 -11.33
C LYS A 683 -27.00 -12.43 -10.33
N VAL A 684 -26.71 -13.40 -9.47
CA VAL A 684 -27.59 -13.86 -8.39
C VAL A 684 -27.02 -13.36 -7.07
N TYR A 685 -27.84 -12.64 -6.30
CA TYR A 685 -27.45 -12.08 -5.01
C TYR A 685 -27.98 -12.95 -3.86
N GLN A 686 -27.20 -13.02 -2.78
CA GLN A 686 -27.60 -13.74 -1.56
C GLN A 686 -28.90 -13.15 -1.02
N LYS A 687 -29.79 -13.97 -0.47
CA LYS A 687 -31.05 -13.51 0.14
C LYS A 687 -30.86 -13.19 1.62
N ALA A 688 -31.51 -12.13 2.11
CA ALA A 688 -31.62 -11.88 3.55
C ALA A 688 -32.67 -12.83 4.13
N GLY A 689 -32.35 -13.59 5.20
CA GLY A 689 -33.30 -14.49 5.85
C GLY A 689 -34.59 -13.77 6.28
N GLY A 690 -35.76 -14.38 6.01
CA GLY A 690 -37.10 -13.83 6.28
C GLY A 690 -38.08 -14.03 5.10
N LEU A 691 -39.36 -13.67 5.29
CA LEU A 691 -40.47 -13.83 4.31
C LEU A 691 -40.38 -12.93 3.04
N GLY A 692 -39.18 -12.47 2.64
CA GLY A 692 -39.01 -11.58 1.48
C GLY A 692 -37.77 -11.86 0.66
N ASN A 693 -37.90 -11.79 -0.68
CA ASN A 693 -36.81 -11.95 -1.67
C ASN A 693 -35.83 -10.76 -1.73
N ARG A 694 -35.50 -10.11 -0.62
CA ARG A 694 -34.57 -8.97 -0.61
C ARG A 694 -33.12 -9.46 -0.60
N PRO A 695 -32.21 -8.84 -1.38
CA PRO A 695 -30.80 -9.22 -1.36
C PRO A 695 -30.17 -8.86 -0.01
N LYS A 696 -29.35 -9.76 0.53
CA LYS A 696 -28.48 -9.54 1.68
C LYS A 696 -27.50 -8.44 1.32
N LYS A 697 -27.47 -7.40 2.13
CA LYS A 697 -26.53 -6.29 1.97
C LYS A 697 -25.34 -6.51 2.87
N ASP A 698 -24.16 -6.17 2.37
CA ASP A 698 -22.95 -6.11 3.16
C ASP A 698 -23.16 -5.11 4.32
N PRO A 699 -22.90 -5.49 5.58
CA PRO A 699 -23.16 -4.63 6.73
C PRO A 699 -22.28 -3.37 6.75
N TYR A 700 -21.16 -3.36 6.02
CA TYR A 700 -20.22 -2.25 5.97
C TYR A 700 -20.43 -1.38 4.72
N SER A 701 -20.44 -1.98 3.52
CA SER A 701 -20.58 -1.21 2.26
C SER A 701 -22.03 -0.87 1.91
N GLY A 702 -23.00 -1.63 2.43
CA GLY A 702 -24.42 -1.49 2.08
C GLY A 702 -24.78 -2.02 0.68
N GLU A 703 -23.81 -2.59 -0.05
CA GLU A 703 -24.01 -3.19 -1.37
C GLU A 703 -24.57 -4.61 -1.27
N ALA A 704 -25.32 -5.06 -2.27
CA ALA A 704 -25.80 -6.44 -2.32
C ALA A 704 -24.62 -7.42 -2.45
N THR A 705 -24.62 -8.51 -1.66
CA THR A 705 -23.59 -9.54 -1.76
C THR A 705 -23.90 -10.48 -2.91
N LEU A 706 -23.04 -10.47 -3.93
CA LEU A 706 -23.10 -11.41 -5.05
C LEU A 706 -22.87 -12.83 -4.51
N ASP A 707 -23.75 -13.74 -4.86
CA ASP A 707 -23.63 -15.16 -4.51
C ASP A 707 -22.89 -15.91 -5.63
N LYS A 708 -23.45 -15.85 -6.84
CA LYS A 708 -22.88 -16.45 -8.05
C LYS A 708 -23.40 -15.75 -9.30
N VAL A 709 -22.77 -16.02 -10.43
CA VAL A 709 -23.32 -15.68 -11.75
C VAL A 709 -23.93 -16.96 -12.33
N ALA A 710 -25.25 -16.99 -12.46
CA ALA A 710 -25.95 -18.09 -13.11
C ALA A 710 -25.76 -17.99 -14.61
N LEU A 711 -25.29 -19.08 -15.22
CA LEU A 711 -25.11 -19.20 -16.67
C LEU A 711 -26.16 -20.13 -17.26
N THR A 712 -26.63 -19.80 -18.46
CA THR A 712 -27.52 -20.65 -19.26
C THR A 712 -27.01 -20.67 -20.70
N ILE A 713 -26.99 -21.85 -21.31
CA ILE A 713 -26.64 -22.01 -22.73
C ILE A 713 -27.92 -21.71 -23.52
N GLN A 714 -27.93 -20.62 -24.29
CA GLN A 714 -29.06 -20.24 -25.13
C GLN A 714 -28.99 -20.93 -26.50
N GLU A 715 -27.81 -20.91 -27.11
CA GLU A 715 -27.58 -21.52 -28.42
C GLU A 715 -26.23 -22.26 -28.40
N ALA A 716 -26.23 -23.48 -28.93
CA ALA A 716 -25.04 -24.26 -29.17
C ALA A 716 -25.19 -25.03 -30.50
N PRO A 717 -24.10 -25.30 -31.24
CA PRO A 717 -24.16 -26.05 -32.49
C PRO A 717 -24.76 -27.45 -32.29
N LYS A 718 -25.44 -27.99 -33.32
CA LYS A 718 -25.99 -29.34 -33.28
C LYS A 718 -24.88 -30.37 -33.08
N GLY A 719 -25.04 -31.25 -32.09
CA GLY A 719 -24.03 -32.25 -31.71
C GLY A 719 -22.93 -31.72 -30.77
N SER A 720 -23.05 -30.50 -30.26
CA SER A 720 -22.14 -29.98 -29.23
C SER A 720 -22.20 -30.81 -27.95
N LEU A 721 -21.03 -31.04 -27.36
CA LEU A 721 -20.85 -31.68 -26.06
C LEU A 721 -20.67 -30.68 -24.91
N LEU A 722 -20.85 -29.38 -25.17
CA LEU A 722 -20.68 -28.36 -24.14
C LEU A 722 -21.81 -28.46 -23.12
N GLN A 723 -21.45 -28.75 -21.88
CA GLN A 723 -22.37 -28.76 -20.75
C GLN A 723 -22.09 -27.59 -19.80
N LEU A 724 -23.00 -27.32 -18.86
CA LEU A 724 -22.80 -26.22 -17.90
C LEU A 724 -21.62 -26.49 -16.95
N GLU A 725 -21.33 -27.77 -16.69
CA GLU A 725 -20.22 -28.23 -15.86
C GLU A 725 -18.85 -27.96 -16.50
N ASP A 726 -18.81 -27.77 -17.82
CA ASP A 726 -17.58 -27.40 -18.56
C ASP A 726 -17.25 -25.90 -18.47
N ILE A 727 -18.14 -25.09 -17.89
CA ILE A 727 -18.02 -23.64 -17.86
C ILE A 727 -17.77 -23.16 -16.42
N GLU A 728 -16.57 -22.62 -16.20
CA GLU A 728 -16.17 -21.99 -14.95
C GLU A 728 -16.15 -20.46 -15.13
N LEU A 729 -16.99 -19.74 -14.38
CA LEU A 729 -17.00 -18.28 -14.34
C LEU A 729 -16.67 -17.77 -12.94
N THR A 730 -15.43 -17.36 -12.75
CA THR A 730 -15.02 -16.59 -11.58
C THR A 730 -15.43 -15.14 -11.79
N TYR A 731 -16.21 -14.55 -10.88
CA TYR A 731 -16.66 -13.16 -11.03
C TYR A 731 -16.72 -12.43 -9.69
N SER A 732 -15.99 -11.31 -9.58
CA SER A 732 -16.11 -10.35 -8.49
C SER A 732 -15.92 -8.91 -9.00
N ASP A 733 -16.75 -7.99 -8.49
CA ASP A 733 -16.60 -6.55 -8.73
C ASP A 733 -15.70 -5.86 -7.68
N LYS A 734 -15.31 -6.58 -6.62
CA LYS A 734 -14.58 -6.07 -5.45
C LYS A 734 -13.07 -6.33 -5.58
N PRO A 735 -12.20 -5.32 -5.40
CA PRO A 735 -10.76 -5.54 -5.20
C PRO A 735 -10.49 -6.23 -3.86
N LYS A 736 -9.32 -6.87 -3.73
CA LYS A 736 -8.94 -7.63 -2.52
C LYS A 736 -7.87 -6.91 -1.69
N VAL A 737 -7.95 -7.02 -0.37
CA VAL A 737 -6.85 -6.69 0.55
C VAL A 737 -6.52 -7.93 1.37
N ILE A 738 -5.24 -8.31 1.37
CA ILE A 738 -4.75 -9.48 2.10
C ILE A 738 -3.73 -9.01 3.12
N TYR A 739 -3.97 -9.27 4.40
CA TYR A 739 -3.03 -8.96 5.49
C TYR A 739 -2.24 -10.21 5.85
N LEU A 740 -0.92 -10.10 5.90
CA LEU A 740 -0.01 -11.20 6.25
C LEU A 740 0.52 -10.95 7.66
N VAL A 741 0.02 -11.71 8.63
CA VAL A 741 0.35 -11.56 10.05
C VAL A 741 1.21 -12.73 10.49
N THR A 742 2.46 -12.45 10.86
CA THR A 742 3.44 -13.45 11.27
C THR A 742 3.87 -13.28 12.72
N PRO A 743 4.01 -14.37 13.50
CA PRO A 743 4.61 -14.30 14.82
C PRO A 743 6.14 -14.06 14.70
N PRO A 744 6.70 -13.06 15.39
CA PRO A 744 8.13 -12.74 15.27
C PRO A 744 9.05 -13.83 15.84
N ASN A 745 8.53 -14.69 16.72
CA ASN A 745 9.28 -15.74 17.42
C ASN A 745 9.30 -17.09 16.70
N GLN A 746 8.53 -17.29 15.62
CA GLN A 746 8.44 -18.58 14.92
C GLN A 746 8.82 -18.48 13.45
N VAL A 747 10.12 -18.65 13.18
CA VAL A 747 10.70 -18.54 11.84
C VAL A 747 10.11 -19.58 10.86
N ALA A 748 9.68 -20.74 11.36
CA ALA A 748 9.12 -21.82 10.53
C ALA A 748 7.84 -21.39 9.78
N TYR A 749 6.92 -20.68 10.43
CA TYR A 749 5.68 -20.20 9.79
C TYR A 749 5.94 -19.12 8.75
N ASN A 750 7.03 -18.37 8.94
CA ASN A 750 7.34 -17.28 8.03
C ASN A 750 7.67 -17.79 6.61
N ALA A 751 8.16 -19.03 6.47
CA ALA A 751 8.44 -19.63 5.16
C ALA A 751 7.15 -19.78 4.31
N LEU A 752 6.02 -20.06 4.95
CA LEU A 752 4.71 -20.15 4.29
C LEU A 752 4.26 -18.79 3.72
N VAL A 753 4.61 -17.69 4.39
CA VAL A 753 4.32 -16.34 3.87
C VAL A 753 5.17 -16.02 2.64
N SER A 754 6.43 -16.44 2.63
CA SER A 754 7.28 -16.28 1.45
C SER A 754 6.75 -17.07 0.25
N LEU A 755 6.35 -18.33 0.49
CA LEU A 755 5.73 -19.18 -0.53
C LEU A 755 4.40 -18.59 -1.03
N PHE A 756 3.56 -18.07 -0.14
CA PHE A 756 2.32 -17.38 -0.51
C PHE A 756 2.59 -16.19 -1.44
N LEU A 757 3.57 -15.33 -1.10
CA LEU A 757 3.94 -14.17 -1.90
C LEU A 757 4.53 -14.57 -3.27
N ASP A 758 5.31 -15.66 -3.31
CA ASP A 758 5.84 -16.23 -4.55
C ASP A 758 4.73 -16.73 -5.47
N GLN A 759 3.85 -17.60 -4.96
CA GLN A 759 2.72 -18.14 -5.72
C GLN A 759 1.76 -17.05 -6.19
N LEU A 760 1.46 -16.07 -5.33
CA LEU A 760 0.59 -14.96 -5.69
C LEU A 760 1.19 -14.12 -6.83
N PHE A 761 2.50 -13.87 -6.81
CA PHE A 761 3.18 -13.20 -7.92
C PHE A 761 3.11 -14.05 -9.20
N ASN A 762 3.54 -15.31 -9.15
CA ASN A 762 3.66 -16.17 -10.33
C ASN A 762 2.30 -16.40 -11.00
N ALA A 763 1.26 -16.69 -10.21
CA ALA A 763 -0.08 -16.95 -10.73
C ALA A 763 -0.68 -15.71 -11.44
N ASN A 764 -0.49 -14.51 -10.89
CA ASN A 764 -0.95 -13.28 -11.53
C ASN A 764 -0.04 -12.86 -12.71
N TYR A 765 1.26 -13.11 -12.64
CA TYR A 765 2.18 -12.81 -13.72
C TYR A 765 1.90 -13.67 -14.97
N GLU A 766 1.73 -14.98 -14.80
CA GLU A 766 1.36 -15.91 -15.88
C GLU A 766 0.04 -15.51 -16.54
N MET A 767 -1.00 -15.23 -15.73
CA MET A 767 -2.30 -14.79 -16.24
C MET A 767 -2.21 -13.43 -16.97
N ALA A 768 -1.35 -12.52 -16.50
CA ALA A 768 -1.12 -11.27 -17.21
C ALA A 768 -0.48 -11.51 -18.58
N LEU A 769 0.51 -12.40 -18.68
CA LEU A 769 1.16 -12.71 -19.95
C LEU A 769 0.20 -13.27 -20.99
N SER A 770 -0.75 -14.12 -20.59
CA SER A 770 -1.79 -14.66 -21.47
C SER A 770 -2.91 -13.65 -21.77
N SER A 771 -3.09 -12.62 -20.94
CA SER A 771 -4.27 -11.76 -20.94
C SER A 771 -3.92 -10.26 -21.02
N GLY A 772 -3.37 -9.82 -22.15
CA GLY A 772 -3.13 -8.39 -22.42
C GLY A 772 -1.96 -7.75 -21.67
N ARG A 773 -1.06 -8.58 -21.10
CA ARG A 773 0.20 -8.21 -20.41
C ARG A 773 0.07 -7.41 -19.12
N LYS A 774 -1.14 -7.11 -18.65
CA LYS A 774 -1.38 -6.32 -17.42
C LYS A 774 -2.49 -6.92 -16.59
N THR A 775 -2.37 -6.78 -15.27
CA THR A 775 -3.46 -7.09 -14.35
C THR A 775 -4.64 -6.13 -14.54
N VAL A 776 -5.86 -6.66 -14.37
CA VAL A 776 -7.10 -5.87 -14.44
C VAL A 776 -7.19 -4.94 -13.23
N HIS A 777 -6.93 -5.47 -12.04
CA HIS A 777 -6.67 -4.67 -10.85
C HIS A 777 -5.17 -4.65 -10.59
N ARG A 778 -4.58 -3.46 -10.51
CA ARG A 778 -3.19 -3.28 -10.08
C ARG A 778 -2.98 -3.97 -8.73
N ILE A 779 -1.89 -4.72 -8.58
CA ILE A 779 -1.51 -5.35 -7.31
C ILE A 779 -0.45 -4.48 -6.65
N VAL A 780 -0.67 -4.08 -5.41
CA VAL A 780 0.27 -3.28 -4.62
C VAL A 780 0.67 -4.06 -3.37
N HIS A 781 1.93 -4.49 -3.32
CA HIS A 781 2.53 -5.10 -2.15
C HIS A 781 3.06 -4.01 -1.21
N VAL A 782 2.41 -3.81 -0.06
CA VAL A 782 2.88 -2.93 1.01
C VAL A 782 3.55 -3.78 2.07
N LEU A 783 4.85 -3.98 1.93
CA LEU A 783 5.60 -4.90 2.80
C LEU A 783 6.24 -4.10 3.94
N ASP A 784 5.51 -3.93 5.05
CA ASP A 784 6.09 -3.40 6.29
C ASP A 784 7.11 -4.40 6.84
N GLU A 785 8.23 -3.88 7.34
CA GLU A 785 9.35 -4.69 7.84
C GLU A 785 9.76 -5.80 6.87
N PHE A 786 9.96 -5.44 5.60
CA PHE A 786 10.27 -6.38 4.51
C PHE A 786 11.41 -7.36 4.83
N THR A 787 12.42 -6.93 5.58
CA THR A 787 13.57 -7.75 5.99
C THR A 787 13.23 -8.81 7.05
N ASN A 788 12.12 -8.65 7.77
CA ASN A 788 11.61 -9.64 8.72
C ASN A 788 10.89 -10.80 8.02
N ILE A 789 10.35 -10.57 6.82
CA ILE A 789 9.81 -11.64 5.97
C ILE A 789 10.97 -12.52 5.49
N PRO A 790 10.84 -13.85 5.42
CA PRO A 790 11.83 -14.72 4.80
C PRO A 790 12.09 -14.31 3.36
N MET A 791 13.25 -14.74 2.87
CA MET A 791 13.67 -14.41 1.52
C MET A 791 12.58 -14.85 0.55
N ILE A 792 12.06 -13.90 -0.23
CA ILE A 792 11.16 -14.19 -1.34
C ILE A 792 12.05 -14.71 -2.48
N PRO A 793 11.78 -15.91 -3.02
CA PRO A 793 12.56 -16.44 -4.15
C PRO A 793 12.60 -15.46 -5.32
N HIS A 794 13.78 -15.29 -5.94
CA HIS A 794 13.99 -14.46 -7.14
C HIS A 794 13.41 -13.04 -7.07
N MET A 795 13.45 -12.41 -5.89
CA MET A 795 12.86 -11.09 -5.66
C MET A 795 13.44 -10.01 -6.59
N GLU A 796 14.73 -10.08 -6.90
CA GLU A 796 15.44 -9.21 -7.84
C GLU A 796 14.86 -9.23 -9.25
N THR A 797 14.37 -10.39 -9.69
CA THR A 797 13.72 -10.54 -10.99
C THR A 797 12.27 -10.08 -10.91
N LYS A 798 11.54 -10.49 -9.86
CA LYS A 798 10.11 -10.15 -9.68
C LYS A 798 9.86 -8.65 -9.61
N ILE A 799 10.69 -7.92 -8.87
CA ILE A 799 10.55 -6.46 -8.72
C ILE A 799 10.76 -5.73 -10.05
N SER A 800 11.65 -6.25 -10.91
CA SER A 800 11.96 -5.68 -12.22
C SER A 800 10.83 -5.95 -13.22
N ILE A 801 10.45 -7.23 -13.38
CA ILE A 801 9.47 -7.61 -14.40
C ILE A 801 8.06 -7.17 -13.99
N GLY A 802 7.66 -7.34 -12.72
CA GLY A 802 6.30 -7.12 -12.24
C GLY A 802 5.75 -5.70 -12.51
N LEU A 803 6.64 -4.72 -12.61
CA LEU A 803 6.31 -3.34 -12.94
C LEU A 803 5.50 -3.22 -14.24
N GLY A 804 5.88 -4.00 -15.26
CA GLY A 804 5.21 -4.04 -16.57
C GLY A 804 3.79 -4.60 -16.51
N GLN A 805 3.53 -5.52 -15.57
CA GLN A 805 2.26 -6.21 -15.37
C GLN A 805 1.33 -5.51 -14.36
N ASN A 806 1.66 -4.29 -13.92
CA ASN A 806 0.97 -3.56 -12.84
C ASN A 806 1.04 -4.29 -11.47
N ILE A 807 2.15 -4.98 -11.18
CA ILE A 807 2.46 -5.56 -9.87
C ILE A 807 3.56 -4.72 -9.23
N LEU A 808 3.24 -4.00 -8.16
CA LEU A 808 4.12 -3.00 -7.56
C LEU A 808 4.56 -3.40 -6.15
N TYR A 809 5.79 -3.04 -5.78
CA TYR A 809 6.36 -3.28 -4.47
C TYR A 809 6.71 -1.99 -3.74
N TYR A 810 6.14 -1.81 -2.55
CA TYR A 810 6.48 -0.76 -1.58
C TYR A 810 7.14 -1.43 -0.38
N LEU A 811 8.48 -1.43 -0.40
CA LEU A 811 9.32 -2.16 0.54
C LEU A 811 9.74 -1.24 1.69
N TRP A 812 9.42 -1.59 2.93
CA TRP A 812 9.85 -0.82 4.10
C TRP A 812 10.92 -1.56 4.89
N VAL A 813 12.10 -0.96 4.98
CA VAL A 813 13.27 -1.50 5.71
C VAL A 813 13.69 -0.54 6.83
N GLN A 814 14.40 -1.04 7.84
CA GLN A 814 14.90 -0.16 8.92
C GLN A 814 16.20 0.55 8.53
N ASN A 815 17.08 -0.15 7.82
CA ASN A 815 18.34 0.35 7.27
C ASN A 815 18.71 -0.48 6.02
N LEU A 816 19.75 -0.05 5.29
CA LEU A 816 20.18 -0.75 4.07
C LEU A 816 20.92 -2.06 4.39
N GLU A 817 21.58 -2.13 5.55
CA GLU A 817 22.36 -3.29 5.97
C GLU A 817 21.48 -4.53 6.18
N GLN A 818 20.31 -4.38 6.80
CA GLN A 818 19.37 -5.50 6.96
C GLN A 818 18.91 -6.08 5.61
N LEU A 819 18.82 -5.25 4.57
CA LEU A 819 18.48 -5.72 3.23
C LEU A 819 19.64 -6.55 2.64
N SER A 820 20.87 -6.05 2.77
CA SER A 820 22.11 -6.76 2.41
C SER A 820 22.27 -8.08 3.17
N ASP A 821 22.04 -8.10 4.48
CA ASP A 821 22.17 -9.31 5.30
C ASP A 821 21.20 -10.40 4.86
N LYS A 822 19.97 -9.99 4.50
CA LYS A 822 18.91 -10.91 4.11
C LYS A 822 19.09 -11.49 2.70
N TYR A 823 19.32 -10.64 1.71
CA TYR A 823 19.34 -11.03 0.30
C TYR A 823 20.76 -11.17 -0.28
N GLY A 824 21.79 -10.72 0.42
CA GLY A 824 23.15 -10.56 -0.10
C GLY A 824 23.35 -9.23 -0.83
N ASP A 825 24.58 -8.71 -0.82
CA ASP A 825 24.88 -7.34 -1.31
C ASP A 825 24.47 -7.09 -2.76
N ASN A 826 24.77 -8.03 -3.67
CA ASN A 826 24.46 -7.89 -5.09
C ASN A 826 22.94 -7.86 -5.34
N VAL A 827 22.20 -8.77 -4.70
CA VAL A 827 20.74 -8.87 -4.83
C VAL A 827 20.07 -7.67 -4.19
N ALA A 828 20.52 -7.26 -3.00
CA ALA A 828 20.03 -6.07 -2.30
C ALA A 828 20.25 -4.78 -3.14
N ALA A 829 21.41 -4.64 -3.78
CA ALA A 829 21.69 -3.52 -4.68
C ALA A 829 20.75 -3.52 -5.89
N THR A 830 20.47 -4.67 -6.48
CA THR A 830 19.49 -4.82 -7.58
C THR A 830 18.06 -4.51 -7.13
N ILE A 831 17.64 -4.98 -5.96
CA ILE A 831 16.31 -4.64 -5.40
C ILE A 831 16.19 -3.12 -5.22
N ARG A 832 17.22 -2.49 -4.65
CA ARG A 832 17.26 -1.04 -4.45
C ARG A 832 17.24 -0.28 -5.77
N SER A 833 18.04 -0.68 -6.78
CA SER A 833 18.11 0.02 -8.07
C SER A 833 16.81 -0.03 -8.86
N ASN A 834 16.00 -1.08 -8.68
CA ASN A 834 14.66 -1.20 -9.25
C ASN A 834 13.59 -0.36 -8.52
N CYS A 835 13.91 0.21 -7.36
CA CYS A 835 13.03 1.13 -6.63
C CYS A 835 13.28 2.57 -7.07
N SER A 836 12.45 3.07 -7.99
CA SER A 836 12.63 4.43 -8.52
C SER A 836 12.28 5.55 -7.54
N ILE A 837 11.61 5.23 -6.44
CA ILE A 837 11.35 6.16 -5.34
C ILE A 837 12.01 5.61 -4.08
N GLU A 838 12.93 6.37 -3.49
CA GLU A 838 13.47 6.05 -2.17
C GLU A 838 13.00 7.11 -1.16
N VAL A 839 12.36 6.67 -0.08
CA VAL A 839 11.90 7.55 1.01
C VAL A 839 12.78 7.30 2.23
N TYR A 840 13.59 8.28 2.60
CA TYR A 840 14.35 8.28 3.85
C TYR A 840 13.61 9.07 4.91
N ILE A 841 13.22 8.41 6.01
CA ILE A 841 12.61 9.06 7.17
C ILE A 841 13.68 9.32 8.23
N LYS A 842 14.28 8.24 8.76
CA LYS A 842 15.28 8.35 9.83
C LYS A 842 16.04 7.04 10.06
N SER A 843 17.36 7.12 10.12
CA SER A 843 18.24 6.01 10.48
C SER A 843 19.33 6.40 11.48
N ASN A 844 19.69 5.45 12.34
CA ASN A 844 20.83 5.56 13.24
C ASN A 844 22.12 4.97 12.61
N SER A 845 22.03 4.30 11.46
CA SER A 845 23.19 3.75 10.77
C SER A 845 23.98 4.84 10.04
N ASP A 846 25.26 4.95 10.33
CA ASP A 846 26.16 5.88 9.66
C ASP A 846 26.39 5.52 8.19
N LYS A 847 26.49 4.22 7.86
CA LYS A 847 26.63 3.75 6.47
C LYS A 847 25.40 4.12 5.64
N THR A 848 24.20 3.87 6.16
CA THR A 848 22.94 4.26 5.52
C THR A 848 22.89 5.78 5.34
N ASN A 849 23.18 6.55 6.39
CA ASN A 849 23.12 8.02 6.32
C ASN A 849 24.12 8.60 5.33
N SER A 850 25.33 8.04 5.27
CA SER A 850 26.36 8.42 4.30
C SER A 850 25.96 8.07 2.87
N ALA A 851 25.34 6.91 2.65
CA ALA A 851 24.83 6.52 1.34
C ALA A 851 23.75 7.48 0.83
N TYR A 852 22.80 7.89 1.68
CA TYR A 852 21.77 8.86 1.31
C TYR A 852 22.31 10.28 1.16
N SER A 853 23.27 10.72 2.00
CA SER A 853 23.97 12.00 1.83
C SER A 853 24.64 12.08 0.45
N LYS A 854 25.36 11.01 0.07
CA LYS A 854 26.01 10.91 -1.23
C LYS A 854 25.00 10.87 -2.39
N ALA A 855 23.89 10.15 -2.24
CA ALA A 855 22.84 10.07 -3.26
C ALA A 855 22.06 11.38 -3.45
N LEU A 856 21.98 12.23 -2.41
CA LEU A 856 21.42 13.57 -2.53
C LEU A 856 22.34 14.53 -3.28
N GLY A 857 23.63 14.23 -3.32
CA GLY A 857 24.61 15.04 -3.98
C GLY A 857 25.04 16.27 -3.18
N THR A 858 25.69 17.19 -3.87
CA THR A 858 26.41 18.29 -3.25
C THR A 858 26.16 19.59 -4.00
N ARG A 859 26.09 20.68 -3.24
CA ARG A 859 26.02 22.04 -3.77
C ARG A 859 27.27 22.82 -3.40
N THR A 860 27.64 23.76 -4.26
CA THR A 860 28.72 24.68 -3.96
C THR A 860 28.21 25.82 -3.10
N ILE A 861 28.87 26.06 -1.96
CA ILE A 861 28.64 27.24 -1.13
C ILE A 861 29.81 28.20 -1.22
N THR A 862 29.49 29.49 -1.20
CA THR A 862 30.48 30.56 -1.12
C THR A 862 30.72 30.90 0.34
N SER A 863 31.81 30.39 0.91
CA SER A 863 32.28 30.79 2.25
C SER A 863 33.01 32.12 2.16
N ARG A 864 32.72 33.04 3.07
CA ARG A 864 33.38 34.35 3.13
C ARG A 864 34.02 34.51 4.48
N HIS A 865 35.32 34.76 4.49
CA HIS A 865 36.04 35.12 5.70
C HIS A 865 36.26 36.63 5.66
N ARG A 866 35.65 37.34 6.62
CA ARG A 866 35.85 38.77 6.82
C ARG A 866 36.90 38.94 7.90
N SER A 867 38.06 39.45 7.56
CA SER A 867 39.00 40.03 8.53
C SER A 867 38.83 41.54 8.50
N ALA A 868 38.64 42.16 9.66
CA ALA A 868 38.56 43.60 9.79
C ALA A 868 39.44 44.03 10.97
N ASN A 869 40.34 44.99 10.74
CA ASN A 869 40.94 45.77 11.81
C ASN A 869 39.98 46.93 12.12
N ILE A 870 39.85 47.30 13.39
CA ILE A 870 38.84 48.25 13.92
C ILE A 870 38.88 49.62 13.22
N ILE A 871 40.00 49.99 12.60
CA ILE A 871 40.23 51.29 11.96
C ILE A 871 39.81 51.29 10.47
N ASP A 872 39.67 50.12 9.83
CA ASP A 872 39.52 49.98 8.37
C ASP A 872 38.17 49.35 7.97
N GLU A 873 37.11 49.70 8.69
CA GLU A 873 35.74 49.17 8.48
C GLU A 873 35.16 49.56 7.10
N ALA A 874 35.73 50.57 6.46
CA ALA A 874 35.38 51.02 5.12
C ALA A 874 35.86 50.08 4.00
N ASN A 875 36.86 49.22 4.23
CA ASN A 875 37.40 48.32 3.21
C ASN A 875 37.82 46.94 3.77
N PRO A 876 36.85 46.11 4.23
CA PRO A 876 37.19 44.79 4.78
C PRO A 876 37.80 43.89 3.71
N ASN A 877 38.91 43.24 4.03
CA ASN A 877 39.47 42.20 3.16
C ASN A 877 38.58 40.96 3.28
N VAL A 878 37.83 40.67 2.21
CA VAL A 878 36.91 39.53 2.15
C VAL A 878 37.51 38.47 1.24
N SER A 879 38.07 37.42 1.84
CA SER A 879 38.46 36.25 1.06
C SER A 879 37.22 35.39 0.80
N VAL A 880 37.04 35.03 -0.48
CA VAL A 880 35.92 34.23 -0.95
C VAL A 880 36.45 32.85 -1.32
N THR A 881 35.94 31.81 -0.65
CA THR A 881 36.28 30.42 -0.95
C THR A 881 35.02 29.68 -1.36
N GLN A 882 35.06 29.04 -2.53
CA GLN A 882 34.03 28.10 -2.95
C GLN A 882 34.34 26.75 -2.28
N LYS A 883 33.36 26.19 -1.56
CA LYS A 883 33.49 24.87 -0.91
C LYS A 883 32.33 23.99 -1.33
N LYS A 884 32.64 22.73 -1.67
CA LYS A 884 31.64 21.68 -1.82
C LYS A 884 30.97 21.39 -0.49
N GLN A 885 29.64 21.42 -0.46
CA GLN A 885 28.83 21.07 0.70
C GLN A 885 27.76 20.08 0.29
N GLU A 886 27.62 18.99 1.05
CA GLU A 886 26.49 18.07 0.91
C GLU A 886 25.16 18.80 1.10
N LEU A 887 24.12 18.42 0.34
CA LEU A 887 22.78 18.98 0.51
C LEU A 887 22.27 18.82 1.94
N LEU A 888 22.45 17.61 2.49
CA LEU A 888 22.24 17.28 3.90
C LEU A 888 23.36 16.36 4.35
N THR A 889 24.07 16.75 5.40
CA THR A 889 25.13 15.89 5.95
C THR A 889 24.53 14.64 6.60
N PRO A 890 25.30 13.55 6.76
CA PRO A 890 24.83 12.33 7.44
C PRO A 890 24.29 12.62 8.86
N THR A 891 24.89 13.59 9.55
CA THR A 891 24.43 14.06 10.87
C THR A 891 23.13 14.85 10.82
N GLN A 892 22.84 15.57 9.73
CA GLN A 892 21.55 16.24 9.54
C GLN A 892 20.45 15.22 9.25
N LEU A 893 20.75 14.20 8.44
CA LEU A 893 19.83 13.10 8.14
C LEU A 893 19.45 12.32 9.40
N SER A 894 20.41 11.99 10.28
CA SER A 894 20.10 11.30 11.54
C SER A 894 19.25 12.12 12.53
N LYS A 895 19.16 13.44 12.31
CA LYS A 895 18.45 14.40 13.17
C LYS A 895 17.14 14.92 12.57
N LEU A 896 16.63 14.29 11.51
CA LEU A 896 15.29 14.57 11.00
C LEU A 896 14.24 14.39 12.12
N GLN A 897 13.28 15.31 12.13
CA GLN A 897 12.15 15.31 13.07
C GLN A 897 10.97 14.50 12.54
N GLU A 898 10.01 14.24 13.44
CA GLU A 898 8.77 13.55 13.11
C GLU A 898 8.01 14.25 11.97
N GLY A 899 7.65 13.48 10.94
CA GLY A 899 6.99 13.97 9.72
C GLY A 899 7.94 14.60 8.68
N GLU A 900 9.20 14.85 9.02
CA GLU A 900 10.24 15.21 8.04
C GLU A 900 10.75 13.96 7.32
N ALA A 901 11.04 14.08 6.04
CA ALA A 901 11.57 13.00 5.22
C ALA A 901 12.25 13.54 3.96
N VAL A 902 13.13 12.73 3.38
CA VAL A 902 13.80 13.03 2.12
C VAL A 902 13.39 11.97 1.10
N ILE A 903 13.04 12.39 -0.11
CA ILE A 903 12.58 11.51 -1.18
C ILE A 903 13.50 11.65 -2.38
N LEU A 904 14.20 10.57 -2.73
CA LEU A 904 14.97 10.44 -3.97
C LEU A 904 14.06 9.93 -5.09
N ARG A 905 14.29 10.39 -6.31
CA ARG A 905 13.43 10.12 -7.46
C ARG A 905 14.29 9.74 -8.65
N GLY A 906 14.05 8.59 -9.25
CA GLY A 906 14.83 8.07 -10.37
C GLY A 906 14.21 8.30 -11.75
N VAL A 907 12.89 8.15 -11.89
CA VAL A 907 12.24 8.03 -13.22
C VAL A 907 11.24 9.13 -13.56
N LYS A 908 11.08 10.15 -12.71
CA LYS A 908 10.11 11.25 -12.94
C LYS A 908 10.64 12.27 -13.96
N GLY A 909 10.70 11.89 -15.23
CA GLY A 909 11.30 12.70 -16.29
C GLY A 909 10.39 13.75 -16.94
N ARG A 910 9.10 13.80 -16.59
CA ARG A 910 8.14 14.75 -17.19
C ARG A 910 7.18 15.37 -16.17
N ASP A 911 6.77 16.60 -16.45
CA ASP A 911 5.66 17.25 -15.75
C ASP A 911 4.29 16.87 -16.35
N LYS A 912 3.20 17.34 -15.74
CA LYS A 912 1.84 17.09 -16.22
C LYS A 912 1.53 17.70 -17.60
N LYS A 913 2.37 18.62 -18.10
CA LYS A 913 2.28 19.22 -19.44
C LYS A 913 3.16 18.49 -20.46
N GLY A 914 3.85 17.42 -20.07
CA GLY A 914 4.74 16.64 -20.92
C GLY A 914 6.14 17.23 -21.11
N ARG A 915 6.47 18.35 -20.44
CA ARG A 915 7.79 18.99 -20.51
C ARG A 915 8.81 18.15 -19.76
N LYS A 916 10.03 18.05 -20.30
CA LYS A 916 11.15 17.36 -19.64
C LYS A 916 11.49 18.08 -18.33
N VAL A 917 11.72 17.33 -17.25
CA VAL A 917 12.12 17.86 -15.95
C VAL A 917 13.28 17.04 -15.38
N THR A 918 14.09 17.69 -14.54
CA THR A 918 15.11 17.01 -13.75
C THR A 918 14.50 16.35 -12.52
N THR A 919 15.08 15.23 -12.09
CA THR A 919 14.59 14.42 -10.97
C THR A 919 15.20 14.86 -9.64
N ASP A 920 15.18 16.17 -9.37
CA ASP A 920 15.74 16.76 -8.14
C ASP A 920 15.08 16.12 -6.89
N PRO A 921 15.82 15.81 -5.81
CA PRO A 921 15.25 15.21 -4.60
C PRO A 921 14.22 16.13 -3.92
N ILE A 922 13.26 15.54 -3.20
CA ILE A 922 12.25 16.29 -2.44
C ILE A 922 12.64 16.25 -0.95
N PHE A 923 12.62 17.43 -0.29
CA PHE A 923 12.79 17.51 1.16
C PHE A 923 11.51 18.01 1.83
N LEU A 924 10.91 17.12 2.63
CA LEU A 924 9.72 17.38 3.43
C LEU A 924 10.14 17.93 4.79
N ARG A 925 9.74 19.17 5.10
CA ARG A 925 10.08 19.85 6.35
C ARG A 925 9.02 20.87 6.76
N GLU A 926 8.94 21.13 8.06
CA GLU A 926 8.06 22.15 8.64
C GLU A 926 6.60 22.05 8.12
N LYS A 927 6.15 23.04 7.32
CA LYS A 927 4.79 23.12 6.77
C LYS A 927 4.49 22.06 5.70
N THR A 928 5.52 21.45 5.10
CA THR A 928 5.40 20.42 4.05
C THR A 928 5.64 19.01 4.59
N SER A 929 5.95 18.87 5.88
CA SER A 929 6.00 17.59 6.57
C SER A 929 4.71 16.82 6.40
N LEU A 930 4.84 15.50 6.31
CA LEU A 930 3.67 14.63 6.21
C LEU A 930 2.96 14.57 7.55
N PRO A 931 1.64 14.83 7.59
CA PRO A 931 0.88 14.70 8.81
C PRO A 931 0.77 13.22 9.19
N TYR A 932 0.78 12.94 10.48
CA TYR A 932 0.52 11.59 10.95
C TYR A 932 -0.97 11.27 10.97
N ARG A 933 -1.33 10.01 10.69
CA ARG A 933 -2.68 9.45 10.69
C ARG A 933 -3.52 9.91 11.89
N TYR A 934 -3.02 9.81 13.13
CA TYR A 934 -3.80 10.22 14.32
C TYR A 934 -4.24 11.69 14.32
N MET A 935 -3.63 12.56 13.50
CA MET A 935 -4.00 13.98 13.40
C MET A 935 -5.25 14.22 12.55
N PHE A 936 -5.62 13.29 11.67
CA PHE A 936 -6.72 13.53 10.72
C PHE A 936 -7.49 12.30 10.23
N LEU A 937 -7.00 11.07 10.42
CA LEU A 937 -7.57 9.79 10.00
C LEU A 937 -8.04 8.89 11.16
N GLU A 938 -8.07 9.40 12.39
CA GLU A 938 -8.46 8.67 13.61
C GLU A 938 -9.71 7.76 13.45
N ASP A 939 -10.80 8.23 12.82
CA ASP A 939 -12.01 7.42 12.62
C ASP A 939 -11.88 6.38 11.50
N ALA A 940 -11.05 6.65 10.50
CA ALA A 940 -10.88 5.78 9.35
C ALA A 940 -9.86 4.66 9.64
N PHE A 941 -8.99 4.84 10.61
CA PHE A 941 -7.98 3.86 10.98
C PHE A 941 -7.91 3.78 12.50
N ASP A 942 -8.83 3.04 13.11
CA ASP A 942 -9.03 3.03 14.55
C ASP A 942 -8.18 1.94 15.24
N GLN A 943 -7.15 2.35 15.97
CA GLN A 943 -6.26 1.42 16.70
C GLN A 943 -6.85 0.90 18.02
N THR A 944 -8.05 1.32 18.42
CA THR A 944 -8.72 0.76 19.61
C THR A 944 -9.40 -0.57 19.33
N MET A 945 -9.56 -0.94 18.05
CA MET A 945 -10.13 -2.23 17.65
C MET A 945 -9.20 -3.39 17.99
N THR A 946 -9.78 -4.46 18.52
CA THR A 946 -9.11 -5.73 18.79
C THR A 946 -9.45 -6.76 17.72
N LEU A 947 -8.70 -7.88 17.65
CA LEU A 947 -9.03 -8.99 16.74
C LEU A 947 -10.41 -9.59 17.03
N SER A 948 -10.83 -9.58 18.29
CA SER A 948 -12.14 -10.08 18.72
C SER A 948 -13.31 -9.28 18.16
N ASP A 949 -13.08 -8.01 17.79
CA ASP A 949 -14.09 -7.15 17.17
C ASP A 949 -14.28 -7.44 15.67
N ILE A 950 -13.44 -8.30 15.08
CA ILE A 950 -13.40 -8.56 13.65
C ILE A 950 -13.96 -9.95 13.35
N PRO A 951 -15.05 -10.06 12.57
CA PRO A 951 -15.60 -11.35 12.19
C PRO A 951 -14.75 -11.98 11.09
N VAL A 952 -13.78 -12.82 11.48
CA VAL A 952 -12.98 -13.60 10.53
C VAL A 952 -13.69 -14.92 10.22
N LYS A 953 -14.05 -15.10 8.94
CA LYS A 953 -14.56 -16.37 8.42
C LYS A 953 -13.37 -17.29 8.16
N SER A 954 -13.37 -18.46 8.78
CA SER A 954 -12.28 -19.43 8.67
C SER A 954 -12.88 -20.80 8.41
N ASP A 955 -12.80 -21.26 7.16
CA ASP A 955 -13.42 -22.51 6.73
C ASP A 955 -12.77 -23.74 7.40
N HIS A 956 -11.52 -23.61 7.89
CA HIS A 956 -10.79 -24.69 8.57
C HIS A 956 -11.00 -24.75 10.09
N ARG A 957 -11.65 -23.77 10.73
CA ARG A 957 -11.72 -23.67 12.21
C ARG A 957 -12.36 -24.91 12.86
N GLY A 958 -13.40 -25.45 12.23
CA GLY A 958 -14.11 -26.64 12.70
C GLY A 958 -13.74 -27.92 11.96
N LEU A 959 -12.70 -27.91 11.12
CA LEU A 959 -12.30 -29.06 10.33
C LEU A 959 -11.79 -30.17 11.24
N ASP A 960 -12.47 -31.31 11.26
CA ASP A 960 -11.86 -32.54 11.73
C ASP A 960 -10.87 -33.01 10.67
N LEU A 961 -9.69 -33.29 11.18
CA LEU A 961 -8.54 -33.67 10.44
C LEU A 961 -8.59 -35.11 9.96
N GLN A 962 -9.41 -35.96 10.60
CA GLN A 962 -9.71 -37.31 10.14
C GLN A 962 -10.61 -37.32 8.89
N ASP A 963 -11.48 -36.31 8.74
CA ASP A 963 -12.36 -36.19 7.58
C ASP A 963 -11.60 -36.03 6.28
N ILE A 964 -10.36 -35.57 6.31
CA ILE A 964 -9.49 -35.39 5.12
C ILE A 964 -8.27 -36.31 5.16
N ALA A 965 -8.17 -37.17 6.18
CA ALA A 965 -7.05 -38.08 6.32
C ALA A 965 -7.12 -39.18 5.26
N VAL A 966 -5.93 -39.61 4.85
CA VAL A 966 -5.73 -40.75 3.97
C VAL A 966 -4.87 -41.73 4.73
N ASP A 967 -5.46 -42.85 5.14
CA ASP A 967 -4.69 -43.92 5.76
C ASP A 967 -3.79 -44.57 4.71
N ALA A 968 -2.48 -44.39 4.86
CA ALA A 968 -1.50 -44.82 3.87
C ALA A 968 -1.45 -46.35 3.76
N LYS A 969 -1.67 -47.07 4.87
CA LYS A 969 -1.69 -48.54 4.92
C LYS A 969 -2.89 -49.12 4.19
N THR A 970 -4.09 -48.61 4.45
CA THR A 970 -5.29 -48.99 3.70
C THR A 970 -5.16 -48.63 2.23
N ASN A 971 -4.59 -47.46 1.91
CA ASN A 971 -4.38 -47.08 0.52
C ASN A 971 -3.40 -48.02 -0.20
N PHE A 972 -2.32 -48.42 0.46
CA PHE A 972 -1.37 -49.41 -0.05
C PHE A 972 -2.03 -50.76 -0.31
N ALA A 973 -2.86 -51.26 0.63
CA ALA A 973 -3.62 -52.49 0.45
C ALA A 973 -4.61 -52.39 -0.72
N ASN A 974 -5.37 -51.29 -0.82
CA ASN A 974 -6.29 -51.03 -1.93
C ASN A 974 -5.56 -50.93 -3.28
N LEU A 975 -4.33 -50.39 -3.31
CA LEU A 975 -3.52 -50.33 -4.53
C LEU A 975 -3.11 -51.74 -4.98
N ILE A 976 -2.69 -52.59 -4.04
CA ILE A 976 -2.32 -53.98 -4.32
C ILE A 976 -3.54 -54.75 -4.82
N SER A 977 -4.70 -54.64 -4.15
CA SER A 977 -5.93 -55.30 -4.59
C SER A 977 -6.33 -54.83 -5.98
N TRP A 978 -6.28 -53.52 -6.23
CA TRP A 978 -6.61 -52.95 -7.53
C TRP A 978 -5.68 -53.45 -8.65
N ARG A 979 -4.39 -53.63 -8.37
CA ARG A 979 -3.45 -54.26 -9.31
C ARG A 979 -3.92 -55.66 -9.71
N TYR A 980 -4.37 -56.47 -8.76
CA TYR A 980 -4.90 -57.81 -9.04
C TYR A 980 -6.22 -57.76 -9.80
N ASP A 981 -7.11 -56.83 -9.43
CA ASP A 981 -8.39 -56.66 -10.11
C ASP A 981 -8.20 -56.27 -11.57
N LEU A 982 -7.19 -55.44 -11.89
CA LEU A 982 -6.81 -55.09 -13.25
C LEU A 982 -6.25 -56.28 -14.07
N ILE A 983 -5.94 -57.42 -13.45
CA ILE A 983 -5.65 -58.66 -14.17
C ILE A 983 -6.92 -59.24 -14.78
N ASN A 984 -8.02 -59.20 -14.04
CA ASN A 984 -9.28 -59.84 -14.42
C ASN A 984 -10.24 -58.87 -15.11
N ASN A 985 -10.23 -57.60 -14.72
CA ASN A 985 -11.10 -56.54 -15.23
C ASN A 985 -10.29 -55.26 -15.53
N PRO A 986 -10.00 -54.98 -16.82
CA PRO A 986 -9.28 -53.77 -17.23
C PRO A 986 -9.95 -52.44 -16.86
N GLU A 987 -11.27 -52.45 -16.62
CA GLU A 987 -12.04 -51.26 -16.25
C GLU A 987 -12.10 -51.00 -14.74
N SER A 988 -11.55 -51.90 -13.92
CA SER A 988 -11.53 -51.75 -12.45
C SER A 988 -10.95 -50.40 -12.02
N LEU A 989 -11.51 -49.81 -10.98
CA LEU A 989 -11.11 -48.53 -10.38
C LEU A 989 -10.56 -48.72 -8.98
N LEU A 990 -9.70 -47.79 -8.56
CA LEU A 990 -9.15 -47.79 -7.20
C LEU A 990 -10.28 -47.61 -6.17
N ALA A 991 -10.31 -48.48 -5.17
CA ALA A 991 -11.25 -48.36 -4.05
C ALA A 991 -11.02 -47.04 -3.27
N GLY A 992 -12.11 -46.29 -3.06
CA GLY A 992 -12.11 -45.08 -2.24
C GLY A 992 -11.80 -45.36 -0.78
N ARG A 993 -11.57 -44.30 0.00
CA ARG A 993 -11.38 -44.46 1.46
C ARG A 993 -12.69 -44.77 2.17
N LYS A 994 -12.64 -45.58 3.22
CA LYS A 994 -13.74 -45.67 4.18
C LYS A 994 -13.68 -44.44 5.08
N ARG A 995 -14.68 -43.56 5.02
CA ARG A 995 -14.77 -42.43 5.96
C ARG A 995 -14.92 -42.98 7.38
N PRO A 996 -14.17 -42.48 8.37
CA PRO A 996 -14.52 -42.72 9.76
C PRO A 996 -15.95 -42.21 9.97
N GLN A 997 -16.81 -42.97 10.64
CA GLN A 997 -18.11 -42.43 11.05
C GLN A 997 -17.81 -41.24 11.98
N ALA A 998 -18.33 -40.06 11.62
CA ALA A 998 -18.16 -38.88 12.46
C ALA A 998 -18.73 -39.20 13.85
N PRO A 999 -18.03 -38.90 14.95
CA PRO A 999 -18.63 -39.02 16.27
C PRO A 999 -19.88 -38.15 16.27
N LYS A 1000 -21.05 -38.76 16.49
CA LYS A 1000 -22.30 -38.01 16.53
C LYS A 1000 -22.17 -36.92 17.60
N GLN A 1001 -22.39 -35.67 17.19
CA GLN A 1001 -22.49 -34.57 18.12
C GLN A 1001 -23.91 -34.57 18.69
N PHE A 1002 -24.00 -34.77 19.99
CA PHE A 1002 -25.27 -34.77 20.71
C PHE A 1002 -25.59 -33.35 21.15
N GLU A 1003 -26.80 -32.87 20.85
CA GLU A 1003 -27.25 -31.53 21.25
C GLU A 1003 -27.54 -31.46 22.76
N SER A 1004 -27.86 -32.61 23.37
CA SER A 1004 -28.07 -32.78 24.80
C SER A 1004 -27.37 -34.02 25.37
N ILE A 1005 -27.19 -34.04 26.69
CA ILE A 1005 -26.70 -35.21 27.42
C ILE A 1005 -27.68 -36.39 27.27
N ASP A 1006 -28.98 -36.11 27.14
CA ASP A 1006 -30.01 -37.14 26.98
C ASP A 1006 -29.92 -37.83 25.61
N ASP A 1007 -29.62 -37.10 24.53
CA ASP A 1007 -29.39 -37.69 23.20
C ASP A 1007 -28.15 -38.60 23.19
N LEU A 1008 -27.11 -38.22 23.95
CA LEU A 1008 -25.92 -39.06 24.13
C LEU A 1008 -26.28 -40.36 24.86
N TYR A 1009 -27.12 -40.29 25.90
CA TYR A 1009 -27.57 -41.46 26.66
C TYR A 1009 -28.51 -42.37 25.87
N GLU A 1010 -29.44 -41.82 25.09
CA GLU A 1010 -30.29 -42.62 24.19
C GLU A 1010 -29.47 -43.35 23.15
N GLU A 1011 -28.49 -42.69 22.54
CA GLU A 1011 -27.63 -43.32 21.54
C GLU A 1011 -26.66 -44.34 22.15
N THR A 1012 -26.08 -44.06 23.32
CA THR A 1012 -25.27 -45.08 24.02
C THR A 1012 -26.10 -46.27 24.47
N ALA A 1013 -27.35 -46.06 24.88
CA ALA A 1013 -28.28 -47.15 25.15
C ALA A 1013 -28.59 -47.95 23.88
N ILE A 1014 -28.90 -47.29 22.75
CA ILE A 1014 -29.16 -47.96 21.46
C ILE A 1014 -27.94 -48.78 21.01
N ASN A 1015 -26.72 -48.25 21.12
CA ASN A 1015 -25.50 -48.97 20.76
C ASN A 1015 -25.21 -50.16 21.69
N LEU A 1016 -25.46 -50.02 23.02
CA LEU A 1016 -25.36 -51.14 23.96
C LEU A 1016 -26.36 -52.26 23.62
N PHE A 1017 -27.59 -51.91 23.24
CA PHE A 1017 -28.62 -52.88 22.88
C PHE A 1017 -28.42 -53.49 21.48
N GLN A 1018 -27.65 -52.85 20.59
CA GLN A 1018 -27.27 -53.42 19.30
C GLN A 1018 -26.10 -54.40 19.41
N GLU A 1019 -25.13 -54.16 20.30
CA GLU A 1019 -24.04 -55.12 20.57
C GLU A 1019 -24.54 -56.46 21.17
N ASP A 1020 -25.63 -56.43 21.95
CA ASP A 1020 -26.25 -57.67 22.47
C ASP A 1020 -27.02 -58.48 21.41
N SER A 1021 -27.35 -57.87 20.26
CA SER A 1021 -28.07 -58.57 19.17
C SER A 1021 -27.16 -59.34 18.21
N ASP A 1022 -25.87 -58.99 18.13
CA ASP A 1022 -24.88 -59.70 17.28
C ASP A 1022 -24.28 -60.95 17.96
N TYR A 1023 -24.57 -61.20 19.25
CA TYR A 1023 -24.11 -62.39 19.98
C TYR A 1023 -25.09 -63.59 19.95
N THR A 1024 -26.20 -63.53 19.21
CA THR A 1024 -27.18 -64.63 19.11
C THR A 1024 -27.49 -65.05 17.67
N MET A 1025 -26.47 -65.28 16.84
CA MET A 1025 -26.62 -66.13 15.64
C MET A 1025 -25.34 -66.92 15.34
N THR A 1026 -25.12 -67.98 16.12
CA THR A 1026 -24.36 -69.16 15.70
C THR A 1026 -25.13 -70.41 16.08
N ASP A 1027 -25.40 -71.25 15.08
CA ASP A 1027 -26.01 -72.59 15.11
C ASP A 1027 -27.51 -72.72 15.43
N VAL A 1028 -28.35 -72.98 14.40
CA VAL A 1028 -28.98 -74.29 14.08
C VAL A 1028 -29.85 -74.14 12.82
N SER A 1029 -29.35 -74.63 11.67
CA SER A 1029 -30.03 -75.49 10.66
C SER A 1029 -29.31 -75.43 9.32
#